data_AF-A0A1Q9CZB5-F1
#
_entry.id   AF-A0A1Q9CZB5-F1
#
_cell.length_a   1.000
_cell.length_b   1.000
_cell.length_c   1.000
_cell.angle_alpha   90.00
_cell.angle_beta   90.00
_cell.angle_gamma   90.00
#
_symmetry.space_group_name_H-M   'P 1'
#
loop_
_entity.id
_entity.type
_entity.pdbx_description
1 polymer ?
#
loop_
_entity_poly.entity_id
_entity_poly.type
_entity_poly.pdbx_seq_one_letter_code
_entity_poly.pdbx_strand_id
1 'polypeptide(L)'
;MTRCRSGLCVKCLAFVVVLAAAALLLPLVLKTSEPEVVDEEGKGGPAQGHRGTLPTFKLGPVENLKPLTSSEEKTLEQGKLVLRQEEDPTRGKGLAIRDMAATPDDVMEELLDFSTYKKKVAMCSSSIVYGRKKLRGGKEQIKVEMSSTIIPGFSFHCYFDHTADRKGHSMIWSLDYDRRSDVDDIKGMWYVEPHPTKEGWSRVYYQIDMRLRYKIPGVLYRALSSSSLSNAVSWVKDYSERVAAAAQALEDAVTEAKAVVANRKWEESEATARFLLQVLWEVLLGHQHRQTGPANRCLRTRSNRRSPSHRFSHSSAWARQVAQVRQGMQSEKQKRDLDAFQRREQQLAEAYHKNKPLCFLHAQTEGERFQFMCLPEDTSSQSEVWTPSVIDEANRDSANSQVGVADGVSQIEEYGIDSSEPTELLRQCEDRAFQQLLPGRGAREHYHGPIPLVKEAFRNTEHMPKALLDNSTKIHGKLHPMIAVISVGDCELVILRRLQGRSGPLELVFHTEMQRVDGHCQTPLQLARVDERIDPNFDDSITVEVIERGSAVHCVSAYEGDVVLVGSDGVFDNLFLDEVSAIANATLPPGLQLPTHSSQLTLLATRIVQAAHQKTEIRAGGFLAEAPYGMELMLRTRGF
;
A
#
# COMPACT_ATOMS: atom_id res chain seq x y z
N MET A 1 -1.83 0.35 -53.52
CA MET A 1 -0.70 1.19 -53.10
C MET A 1 -1.11 1.97 -51.87
N THR A 2 -0.75 1.49 -50.67
CA THR A 2 -0.49 2.27 -49.45
C THR A 2 -0.03 1.28 -48.37
N ARG A 3 1.28 1.13 -48.21
CA ARG A 3 1.90 0.35 -47.14
C ARG A 3 1.88 1.20 -45.86
N CYS A 4 1.15 0.75 -44.84
CA CYS A 4 1.30 1.28 -43.48
C CYS A 4 2.43 0.49 -42.80
N ARG A 5 3.56 1.15 -42.51
CA ARG A 5 4.69 0.59 -41.77
C ARG A 5 4.46 0.84 -40.28
N SER A 6 4.05 -0.17 -39.52
CA SER A 6 4.21 -0.20 -38.07
C SER A 6 5.68 -0.52 -37.77
N GLY A 7 6.50 0.52 -37.74
CA GLY A 7 7.88 0.44 -37.26
C GLY A 7 7.89 0.31 -35.74
N LEU A 8 7.60 -0.90 -35.23
CA LEU A 8 7.96 -1.25 -33.87
C LEU A 8 9.49 -1.12 -33.78
N CYS A 9 9.95 -0.14 -33.00
CA CYS A 9 11.35 0.20 -32.94
C CYS A 9 12.11 -0.98 -32.34
N VAL A 10 12.92 -1.66 -33.15
CA VAL A 10 13.82 -2.76 -32.75
C VAL A 10 14.63 -2.40 -31.48
N LYS A 11 14.83 -1.11 -31.21
CA LYS A 11 15.47 -0.60 -29.99
C LYS A 11 14.65 -0.81 -28.71
N CYS A 12 13.31 -0.76 -28.77
CA CYS A 12 12.44 -0.98 -27.60
C CYS A 12 12.41 -2.46 -27.21
N LEU A 13 12.27 -3.36 -28.19
CA LEU A 13 12.32 -4.81 -27.95
C LEU A 13 13.69 -5.23 -27.42
N ALA A 14 14.79 -4.71 -27.99
CA ALA A 14 16.13 -4.94 -27.48
C ALA A 14 16.33 -4.42 -26.05
N PHE A 15 15.70 -3.30 -25.67
CA PHE A 15 15.81 -2.76 -24.32
C PHE A 15 15.08 -3.62 -23.28
N VAL A 16 13.87 -4.11 -23.60
CA VAL A 16 13.09 -5.00 -22.73
C VAL A 16 13.80 -6.33 -22.54
N VAL A 17 14.34 -6.93 -23.61
CA VAL A 17 15.11 -8.18 -23.54
C VAL A 17 16.37 -8.01 -22.70
N VAL A 18 17.07 -6.87 -22.80
CA VAL A 18 18.25 -6.58 -21.99
C VAL A 18 17.91 -6.37 -20.51
N LEU A 19 16.78 -5.74 -20.19
CA LEU A 19 16.33 -5.58 -18.80
C LEU A 19 15.91 -6.91 -18.18
N ALA A 20 15.17 -7.75 -18.91
CA ALA A 20 14.78 -9.09 -18.47
C ALA A 20 16.02 -9.99 -18.26
N ALA A 21 16.96 -9.99 -19.22
CA ALA A 21 18.22 -10.73 -19.09
C ALA A 21 19.08 -10.20 -17.93
N ALA A 22 19.12 -8.88 -17.71
CA ALA A 22 19.82 -8.30 -16.56
C ALA A 22 19.18 -8.70 -15.23
N ALA A 23 17.84 -8.71 -15.14
CA ALA A 23 17.13 -9.16 -13.93
C ALA A 23 17.37 -10.64 -13.62
N LEU A 24 17.45 -11.50 -14.64
CA LEU A 24 17.71 -12.94 -14.50
C LEU A 24 19.17 -13.28 -14.21
N LEU A 25 20.13 -12.54 -14.79
CA LEU A 25 21.57 -12.80 -14.62
C LEU A 25 22.17 -12.13 -13.39
N LEU A 26 21.54 -11.07 -12.86
CA LEU A 26 22.07 -10.32 -11.72
C LEU A 26 22.20 -11.17 -10.44
N PRO A 27 21.23 -12.02 -10.06
CA PRO A 27 21.38 -12.93 -8.93
C PRO A 27 22.54 -13.91 -9.13
N LEU A 28 22.75 -14.42 -10.35
CA LEU A 28 23.84 -15.35 -10.69
C LEU A 28 25.23 -14.70 -10.63
N VAL A 29 25.36 -13.45 -11.07
CA VAL A 29 26.62 -12.69 -11.01
C VAL A 29 26.95 -12.26 -9.57
N LEU A 30 25.94 -12.09 -8.71
CA LEU A 30 26.11 -11.66 -7.33
C LEU A 30 26.16 -12.82 -6.31
N LYS A 31 25.71 -14.04 -6.66
CA LYS A 31 25.74 -15.23 -5.79
C LYS A 31 27.12 -15.86 -5.59
N THR A 32 28.18 -15.41 -6.26
CA THR A 32 29.52 -16.01 -6.11
C THR A 32 30.29 -15.55 -4.86
N SER A 33 29.66 -14.80 -3.96
CA SER A 33 30.20 -14.53 -2.62
C SER A 33 29.19 -14.97 -1.58
N GLU A 34 29.48 -16.07 -0.87
CA GLU A 34 28.76 -16.42 0.34
C GLU A 34 28.76 -15.21 1.29
N PRO A 35 27.62 -14.86 1.91
CA PRO A 35 27.61 -13.87 2.97
C PRO A 35 28.46 -14.40 4.12
N GLU A 36 29.62 -13.80 4.32
CA GLU A 36 30.41 -13.97 5.54
C GLU A 36 29.49 -13.67 6.72
N VAL A 37 29.27 -14.66 7.59
CA VAL A 37 28.43 -14.56 8.77
C VAL A 37 28.90 -13.36 9.60
N VAL A 38 28.03 -12.36 9.73
CA VAL A 38 28.30 -11.16 10.51
C VAL A 38 28.07 -11.50 11.98
N ASP A 39 29.13 -11.44 12.80
CA ASP A 39 29.05 -11.58 14.25
C ASP A 39 28.07 -10.55 14.84
N GLU A 40 27.04 -11.01 15.56
CA GLU A 40 25.99 -10.17 16.17
C GLU A 40 26.45 -9.33 17.38
N GLU A 41 27.74 -9.32 17.73
CA GLU A 41 28.25 -8.43 18.77
C GLU A 41 28.65 -7.08 18.16
N GLY A 42 28.05 -5.97 18.62
CA GLY A 42 28.24 -4.59 18.15
C GLY A 42 29.65 -3.98 18.23
N LYS A 43 30.70 -4.77 18.02
CA LYS A 43 32.02 -4.34 17.58
C LYS A 43 31.90 -3.99 16.09
N GLY A 44 32.20 -2.74 15.74
CA GLY A 44 32.11 -2.26 14.36
C GLY A 44 32.75 -3.26 13.42
N GLY A 45 31.98 -3.71 12.41
CA GLY A 45 32.47 -4.61 11.38
C GLY A 45 33.74 -4.05 10.72
N PRO A 46 34.47 -4.87 9.95
CA PRO A 46 35.72 -4.45 9.32
C PRO A 46 35.54 -3.15 8.53
N ALA A 47 36.57 -2.30 8.48
CA ALA A 47 36.54 -1.08 7.67
C ALA A 47 36.37 -1.42 6.18
N GLN A 48 35.85 -0.47 5.39
CA GLN A 48 35.54 -0.62 3.95
C GLN A 48 36.73 -1.05 3.05
N GLY A 49 37.97 -1.00 3.56
CA GLY A 49 39.20 -1.36 2.83
C GLY A 49 39.85 -0.22 2.06
N HIS A 50 39.15 0.91 1.91
CA HIS A 50 39.68 2.16 1.35
C HIS A 50 39.02 3.39 2.01
N ARG A 51 39.58 4.58 1.79
CA ARG A 51 39.08 5.87 2.34
C ARG A 51 38.33 6.71 1.29
N GLY A 52 37.58 6.03 0.43
CA GLY A 52 36.94 6.60 -0.76
C GLY A 52 37.86 6.62 -1.99
N THR A 53 37.32 6.17 -3.12
CA THR A 53 37.96 6.17 -4.44
C THR A 53 37.38 7.25 -5.35
N LEU A 54 36.17 7.74 -5.06
CA LEU A 54 35.49 8.78 -5.84
C LEU A 54 35.92 10.19 -5.43
N PRO A 55 35.88 11.19 -6.34
CA PRO A 55 36.08 12.59 -5.99
C PRO A 55 35.07 13.07 -4.93
N THR A 56 35.53 13.90 -3.99
CA THR A 56 34.68 14.41 -2.91
C THR A 56 33.95 15.67 -3.37
N PHE A 57 32.63 15.71 -3.17
CA PHE A 57 31.81 16.90 -3.36
C PHE A 57 32.13 17.97 -2.31
N LYS A 58 31.90 19.24 -2.65
CA LYS A 58 32.02 20.36 -1.72
C LYS A 58 30.63 20.89 -1.38
N LEU A 59 30.47 21.32 -0.14
CA LEU A 59 29.26 22.04 0.29
C LEU A 59 29.09 23.34 -0.50
N GLY A 60 27.84 23.71 -0.76
CA GLY A 60 27.45 24.87 -1.54
C GLY A 60 26.97 24.52 -2.95
N PRO A 61 27.00 25.50 -3.88
CA PRO A 61 26.54 25.32 -5.24
C PRO A 61 27.29 24.19 -5.99
N VAL A 62 26.59 23.53 -6.91
CA VAL A 62 27.16 22.45 -7.74
C VAL A 62 28.34 22.99 -8.57
N GLU A 63 29.53 22.47 -8.31
CA GLU A 63 30.75 22.90 -9.02
C GLU A 63 30.67 22.52 -10.51
N ASN A 64 31.04 23.46 -11.39
CA ASN A 64 31.06 23.28 -12.84
C ASN A 64 29.69 22.88 -13.44
N LEU A 65 28.59 23.25 -12.78
CA LEU A 65 27.27 23.02 -13.33
C LEU A 65 27.12 23.77 -14.66
N LYS A 66 26.96 23.01 -15.75
CA LYS A 66 26.61 23.60 -17.04
C LYS A 66 25.29 24.35 -16.90
N PRO A 67 25.15 25.59 -17.42
CA PRO A 67 23.89 26.30 -17.41
C PRO A 67 22.74 25.44 -17.94
N LEU A 68 21.54 25.65 -17.42
CA LEU A 68 20.35 25.00 -17.93
C LEU A 68 20.09 25.47 -19.36
N THR A 69 19.82 24.53 -20.25
CA THR A 69 19.39 24.84 -21.61
C THR A 69 17.93 25.32 -21.58
N SER A 70 17.51 26.07 -22.60
CA SER A 70 16.12 26.53 -22.69
C SER A 70 15.10 25.37 -22.71
N SER A 71 15.48 24.20 -23.23
CA SER A 71 14.63 23.01 -23.20
C SER A 71 14.49 22.42 -21.80
N GLU A 72 15.56 22.45 -21.01
CA GLU A 72 15.54 21.97 -19.62
C GLU A 72 14.74 22.92 -18.73
N GLU A 73 14.90 24.24 -18.89
CA GLU A 73 14.07 25.23 -18.19
C GLU A 73 12.59 25.01 -18.50
N LYS A 74 12.22 24.82 -19.77
CA LYS A 74 10.84 24.49 -20.15
C LYS A 74 10.35 23.17 -19.54
N THR A 75 11.23 22.19 -19.35
CA THR A 75 10.90 20.91 -18.71
C THR A 75 10.60 21.12 -17.22
N LEU A 76 11.42 21.92 -16.53
CA LEU A 76 11.22 22.29 -15.13
C LEU A 76 9.94 23.14 -14.94
N GLU A 77 9.67 24.08 -15.84
CA GLU A 77 8.44 24.88 -15.84
C GLU A 77 7.17 24.02 -15.93
N GLN A 78 7.23 22.86 -16.60
CA GLN A 78 6.15 21.88 -16.66
C GLN A 78 6.02 21.02 -15.39
N GLY A 79 6.83 21.27 -14.35
CA GLY A 79 6.90 20.47 -13.13
C GLY A 79 7.60 19.12 -13.30
N LYS A 80 8.28 18.90 -14.44
CA LYS A 80 8.99 17.66 -14.75
C LYS A 80 10.44 17.71 -14.27
N LEU A 81 11.02 16.53 -14.09
CA LEU A 81 12.40 16.35 -13.67
C LEU A 81 13.36 16.51 -14.86
N VAL A 82 14.48 17.19 -14.65
CA VAL A 82 15.62 17.18 -15.57
C VAL A 82 16.68 16.22 -15.06
N LEU A 83 17.09 15.26 -15.90
CA LEU A 83 18.14 14.29 -15.61
C LEU A 83 19.32 14.48 -16.56
N ARG A 84 20.53 14.57 -16.01
CA ARG A 84 21.78 14.54 -16.75
C ARG A 84 22.62 13.36 -16.24
N GLN A 85 23.01 12.45 -17.12
CA GLN A 85 23.86 11.32 -16.77
C GLN A 85 25.15 11.36 -17.61
N GLU A 86 26.27 10.98 -17.00
CA GLU A 86 27.53 10.76 -17.72
C GLU A 86 27.63 9.29 -18.07
N GLU A 87 27.95 9.00 -19.34
CA GLU A 87 28.17 7.63 -19.80
C GLU A 87 29.58 7.17 -19.39
N ASP A 88 29.68 6.48 -18.26
CA ASP A 88 30.88 5.74 -17.87
C ASP A 88 30.47 4.28 -17.59
N PRO A 89 31.07 3.29 -18.27
CA PRO A 89 30.70 1.88 -18.11
C PRO A 89 31.04 1.30 -16.73
N THR A 90 31.85 2.00 -15.94
CA THR A 90 32.35 1.56 -14.64
C THR A 90 31.89 2.42 -13.48
N ARG A 91 31.19 3.53 -13.76
CA ARG A 91 30.82 4.55 -12.79
C ARG A 91 29.46 5.14 -13.12
N GLY A 92 28.54 5.10 -12.17
CA GLY A 92 27.25 5.76 -12.30
C GLY A 92 27.35 7.19 -11.80
N LYS A 93 27.44 8.18 -12.68
CA LYS A 93 27.38 9.59 -12.31
C LYS A 93 26.17 10.26 -12.93
N GLY A 94 25.38 10.94 -12.09
CA GLY A 94 24.19 11.63 -12.57
C GLY A 94 23.78 12.80 -11.70
N LEU A 95 22.97 13.67 -12.29
CA LEU A 95 22.43 14.89 -11.72
C LEU A 95 20.93 14.96 -12.03
N ALA A 96 20.15 15.19 -11.00
CA ALA A 96 18.71 15.42 -11.06
C ALA A 96 18.42 16.87 -10.62
N ILE A 97 17.58 17.57 -11.37
CA ILE A 97 17.17 18.95 -11.08
C ILE A 97 15.65 19.02 -11.09
N ARG A 98 15.07 19.61 -10.03
CA ARG A 98 13.61 19.75 -9.91
C ARG A 98 13.24 21.02 -9.16
N ASP A 99 12.16 21.66 -9.62
CA ASP A 99 11.53 22.77 -8.91
C ASP A 99 10.49 22.24 -7.91
N MET A 100 10.48 22.82 -6.71
CA MET A 100 9.59 22.45 -5.61
C MET A 100 8.87 23.68 -5.06
N ALA A 101 7.56 23.56 -4.83
CA ALA A 101 6.71 24.56 -4.18
C ALA A 101 6.89 24.55 -2.66
N ALA A 102 8.15 24.67 -2.23
CA ALA A 102 8.58 24.70 -0.84
C ALA A 102 9.85 25.54 -0.72
N THR A 103 10.05 26.18 0.44
CA THR A 103 11.26 26.99 0.65
C THR A 103 12.50 26.11 0.77
N PRO A 104 13.72 26.64 0.55
CA PRO A 104 14.94 25.88 0.78
C PRO A 104 15.06 25.31 2.20
N ASP A 105 14.52 26.00 3.20
CA ASP A 105 14.53 25.53 4.60
C ASP A 105 13.61 24.32 4.80
N ASP A 106 12.40 24.33 4.22
CA ASP A 106 11.46 23.21 4.29
C ASP A 106 12.07 21.95 3.64
N VAL A 107 12.67 22.11 2.46
CA VAL A 107 13.33 21.01 1.74
C VAL A 107 14.51 20.46 2.55
N MET A 108 15.32 21.34 3.15
CA MET A 108 16.45 20.91 3.98
C MET A 108 16.01 20.24 5.28
N GLU A 109 14.86 20.61 5.85
CA GLU A 109 14.29 19.91 7.00
C GLU A 109 13.94 18.46 6.64
N GLU A 110 13.25 18.27 5.51
CA GLU A 110 12.87 16.95 5.02
C GLU A 110 14.09 16.08 4.66
N LEU A 111 15.11 16.66 4.01
CA LEU A 111 16.35 15.96 3.70
C LEU A 111 17.12 15.52 4.96
N LEU A 112 17.04 16.25 6.06
CA LEU A 112 17.81 15.95 7.28
C LEU A 112 17.04 15.11 8.32
N ASP A 113 15.77 14.77 8.04
CA ASP A 113 14.94 13.94 8.91
C ASP A 113 15.12 12.44 8.62
N PHE A 114 16.35 11.94 8.79
CA PHE A 114 16.70 10.54 8.59
C PHE A 114 15.85 9.55 9.40
N SER A 115 15.22 9.99 10.49
CA SER A 115 14.40 9.15 11.37
C SER A 115 13.11 8.68 10.70
N THR A 116 12.61 9.41 9.71
CA THR A 116 11.37 9.08 9.01
C THR A 116 11.59 8.54 7.61
N TYR A 117 12.85 8.39 7.17
CA TYR A 117 13.19 7.93 5.82
C TYR A 117 12.56 6.59 5.48
N LYS A 118 12.45 5.64 6.42
CA LYS A 118 11.74 4.36 6.21
C LYS A 118 10.30 4.53 5.70
N LYS A 119 9.64 5.64 6.07
CA LYS A 119 8.27 5.95 5.65
C LYS A 119 8.21 6.78 4.36
N LYS A 120 9.26 7.55 4.06
CA LYS A 120 9.30 8.55 2.99
C LYS A 120 9.98 8.05 1.72
N VAL A 121 11.06 7.28 1.87
CA VAL A 121 11.93 6.86 0.78
C VAL A 121 11.53 5.46 0.33
N ALA A 122 11.05 5.36 -0.92
CA ALA A 122 10.78 4.07 -1.54
C ALA A 122 12.03 3.18 -1.46
N MET A 123 11.84 1.89 -1.16
CA MET A 123 12.88 0.88 -0.95
C MET A 123 13.67 0.98 0.37
N CYS A 124 13.54 2.05 1.17
CA CYS A 124 14.24 2.13 2.47
C CYS A 124 13.53 1.28 3.53
N SER A 125 14.11 0.15 3.90
CA SER A 125 13.56 -0.76 4.94
C SER A 125 14.00 -0.38 6.35
N SER A 126 15.13 0.32 6.49
CA SER A 126 15.66 0.83 7.77
C SER A 126 16.47 2.11 7.56
N SER A 127 16.42 3.03 8.54
CA SER A 127 17.24 4.25 8.61
C SER A 127 17.47 4.62 10.07
N ILE A 128 18.70 4.49 10.56
CA ILE A 128 19.07 4.65 11.96
C ILE A 128 20.23 5.63 12.08
N VAL A 129 19.99 6.75 12.77
CA VAL A 129 21.05 7.71 13.10
C VAL A 129 21.85 7.17 14.29
N TYR A 130 23.12 6.82 14.07
CA TYR A 130 24.01 6.30 15.13
C TYR A 130 25.11 7.28 15.55
N GLY A 131 25.25 8.42 14.86
CA GLY A 131 26.20 9.45 15.23
C GLY A 131 25.76 10.84 14.78
N ARG A 132 25.96 11.83 15.63
CA ARG A 132 25.73 13.24 15.28
C ARG A 132 26.77 14.12 15.97
N LYS A 133 27.38 15.03 15.23
CA LYS A 133 28.43 15.91 15.74
C LYS A 133 28.31 17.29 15.10
N LYS A 134 28.25 18.33 15.93
CA LYS A 134 28.34 19.72 15.44
C LYS A 134 29.78 20.02 15.01
N LEU A 135 29.93 20.57 13.81
CA LEU A 135 31.19 21.02 13.26
C LEU A 135 31.31 22.55 13.38
N ARG A 136 32.49 23.08 13.07
CA ARG A 136 32.71 24.54 13.02
C ARG A 136 31.85 25.18 11.93
N GLY A 137 31.45 26.43 12.14
CA GLY A 137 30.65 27.19 11.17
C GLY A 137 29.17 26.83 11.12
N GLY A 138 28.64 26.14 12.14
CA GLY A 138 27.22 25.76 12.19
C GLY A 138 26.87 24.52 11.35
N LYS A 139 27.87 23.87 10.76
CA LYS A 139 27.72 22.61 10.02
C LYS A 139 27.49 21.45 10.97
N GLU A 140 26.88 20.39 10.48
CA GLU A 140 26.56 19.19 11.24
C GLU A 140 27.03 17.95 10.49
N GLN A 141 27.67 17.03 11.21
CA GLN A 141 27.98 15.70 10.73
C GLN A 141 26.94 14.72 11.27
N ILE A 142 26.36 13.88 10.40
CA ILE A 142 25.32 12.91 10.74
C ILE A 142 25.69 11.56 10.13
N LYS A 143 25.90 10.57 10.98
CA LYS A 143 26.19 9.20 10.57
C LYS A 143 24.92 8.35 10.65
N VAL A 144 24.59 7.70 9.54
CA VAL A 144 23.31 6.99 9.36
C VAL A 144 23.57 5.60 8.81
N GLU A 145 22.93 4.61 9.41
CA GLU A 145 22.86 3.25 8.91
C GLU A 145 21.57 3.13 8.11
N MET A 146 21.65 2.60 6.88
CA MET A 146 20.49 2.45 6.02
C MET A 146 20.47 1.08 5.37
N SER A 147 19.28 0.51 5.31
CA SER A 147 19.00 -0.72 4.57
C SER A 147 17.99 -0.42 3.48
N SER A 148 18.29 -0.86 2.25
CA SER A 148 17.43 -0.64 1.09
C SER A 148 17.14 -1.95 0.37
N THR A 149 15.86 -2.34 0.29
CA THR A 149 15.40 -3.53 -0.44
C THR A 149 15.03 -3.13 -1.87
N ILE A 150 15.85 -3.50 -2.85
CA ILE A 150 15.62 -3.10 -4.26
C ILE A 150 14.61 -4.01 -4.94
N ILE A 151 14.73 -5.32 -4.69
CA ILE A 151 13.81 -6.37 -5.14
C ILE A 151 13.68 -7.42 -4.02
N PRO A 152 12.59 -8.20 -3.96
CA PRO A 152 12.46 -9.30 -3.01
C PRO A 152 13.70 -10.19 -3.02
N GLY A 153 14.27 -10.45 -1.83
CA GLY A 153 15.51 -11.23 -1.68
C GLY A 153 16.82 -10.47 -1.91
N PHE A 154 16.78 -9.18 -2.27
CA PHE A 154 17.99 -8.37 -2.50
C PHE A 154 17.95 -7.02 -1.80
N SER A 155 18.79 -6.87 -0.78
CA SER A 155 18.93 -5.66 0.02
C SER A 155 20.38 -5.18 0.08
N PHE A 156 20.58 -3.87 0.08
CA PHE A 156 21.86 -3.24 0.42
C PHE A 156 21.83 -2.74 1.85
N HIS A 157 22.91 -3.00 2.57
CA HIS A 157 23.22 -2.43 3.86
C HIS A 157 24.42 -1.48 3.73
N CYS A 158 24.19 -0.21 4.06
CA CYS A 158 25.18 0.85 3.91
C CYS A 158 25.25 1.73 5.16
N TYR A 159 26.47 2.17 5.47
CA TYR A 159 26.73 3.18 6.48
C TYR A 159 27.18 4.47 5.79
N PHE A 160 26.51 5.57 6.09
CA PHE A 160 26.75 6.87 5.46
C PHE A 160 27.25 7.90 6.47
N ASP A 161 28.15 8.76 6.04
CA ASP A 161 28.64 9.94 6.74
C ASP A 161 28.19 11.19 5.96
N HIS A 162 27.21 11.91 6.53
CA HIS A 162 26.65 13.13 5.95
C HIS A 162 27.29 14.34 6.61
N THR A 163 27.62 15.35 5.81
CA THR A 163 27.93 16.69 6.31
C THR A 163 26.93 17.67 5.73
N ALA A 164 26.18 18.34 6.59
CA ALA A 164 25.13 19.28 6.23
C ALA A 164 25.48 20.71 6.64
N ASP A 165 25.20 21.66 5.75
CA ASP A 165 25.19 23.10 5.99
C ASP A 165 23.77 23.61 5.78
N ARG A 166 23.01 23.69 6.89
CA ARG A 166 21.61 24.16 6.85
C ARG A 166 21.48 25.58 6.33
N LYS A 167 22.44 26.46 6.66
CA LYS A 167 22.40 27.87 6.23
C LYS A 167 22.78 28.04 4.76
N GLY A 168 23.70 27.22 4.28
CA GLY A 168 24.09 27.15 2.87
C GLY A 168 23.25 26.17 2.05
N HIS A 169 22.10 25.72 2.58
CA HIS A 169 21.14 24.81 1.94
C HIS A 169 21.78 23.65 1.16
N SER A 170 22.80 23.03 1.74
CA SER A 170 23.55 21.95 1.09
C SER A 170 23.89 20.82 2.05
N MET A 171 23.96 19.61 1.50
CA MET A 171 24.39 18.42 2.20
C MET A 171 25.23 17.57 1.26
N ILE A 172 26.43 17.21 1.69
CA ILE A 172 27.23 16.18 1.03
C ILE A 172 27.20 14.91 1.86
N TRP A 173 27.36 13.76 1.22
CA TRP A 173 27.45 12.49 1.90
C TRP A 173 28.33 11.51 1.16
N SER A 174 28.94 10.60 1.91
CA SER A 174 29.73 9.47 1.41
C SER A 174 29.48 8.26 2.30
N LEU A 175 30.09 7.12 1.97
CA LEU A 175 30.17 6.02 2.93
C LEU A 175 30.91 6.43 4.21
N ASP A 176 30.50 5.88 5.35
CA ASP A 176 31.33 5.83 6.55
C ASP A 176 32.37 4.73 6.37
N TYR A 177 33.55 5.11 5.87
CA TYR A 177 34.64 4.17 5.58
C TYR A 177 35.19 3.44 6.81
N ASP A 178 34.82 3.86 8.03
CA ASP A 178 35.14 3.12 9.26
C ASP A 178 34.25 1.87 9.44
N ARG A 179 33.25 1.65 8.59
CA ARG A 179 32.35 0.49 8.59
C ARG A 179 32.24 -0.11 7.19
N ARG A 180 32.02 -1.43 7.09
CA ARG A 180 31.78 -2.12 5.82
C ARG A 180 30.37 -1.84 5.34
N SER A 181 30.24 -1.33 4.12
CA SER A 181 29.00 -1.26 3.35
C SER A 181 29.04 -2.25 2.18
N ASP A 182 27.88 -2.55 1.59
CA ASP A 182 27.77 -3.52 0.50
C ASP A 182 28.26 -2.99 -0.85
N VAL A 183 28.19 -1.67 -1.06
CA VAL A 183 28.70 -0.98 -2.26
C VAL A 183 30.19 -0.66 -2.14
N ASP A 184 30.91 -0.49 -3.25
CA ASP A 184 32.37 -0.19 -3.24
C ASP A 184 32.59 1.24 -2.76
N ASP A 185 32.06 2.20 -3.52
CA ASP A 185 32.07 3.59 -3.13
C ASP A 185 30.85 4.33 -3.68
N ILE A 186 30.31 5.23 -2.89
CA ILE A 186 29.17 6.05 -3.27
C ILE A 186 29.25 7.39 -2.56
N LYS A 187 29.01 8.46 -3.31
CA LYS A 187 28.99 9.83 -2.82
C LYS A 187 27.82 10.56 -3.45
N GLY A 188 27.27 11.52 -2.72
CA GLY A 188 26.26 12.39 -3.29
C GLY A 188 26.24 13.76 -2.65
N MET A 189 25.46 14.63 -3.27
CA MET A 189 25.28 16.00 -2.87
C MET A 189 23.83 16.44 -3.14
N TRP A 190 23.27 17.11 -2.14
CA TRP A 190 22.07 17.93 -2.27
C TRP A 190 22.48 19.39 -2.18
N TYR A 191 21.95 20.19 -3.09
CA TYR A 191 22.01 21.65 -3.02
C TYR A 191 20.62 22.20 -3.35
N VAL A 192 20.14 23.11 -2.53
CA VAL A 192 18.82 23.72 -2.69
C VAL A 192 19.01 25.22 -2.73
N GLU A 193 18.42 25.89 -3.72
CA GLU A 193 18.45 27.34 -3.80
C GLU A 193 17.03 27.90 -3.98
N PRO A 194 16.78 29.17 -3.62
CA PRO A 194 15.52 29.83 -3.95
C PRO A 194 15.28 29.77 -5.46
N HIS A 195 14.05 29.47 -5.86
CA HIS A 195 13.70 29.45 -7.28
C HIS A 195 13.93 30.84 -7.91
N PRO A 196 14.54 30.95 -9.10
CA PRO A 196 14.97 32.24 -9.65
C PRO A 196 13.82 33.21 -9.94
N THR A 197 12.61 32.69 -10.17
CA THR A 197 11.44 33.50 -10.59
C THR A 197 10.16 33.27 -9.79
N LYS A 198 10.13 32.32 -8.85
CA LYS A 198 8.91 31.93 -8.11
C LYS A 198 9.18 32.08 -6.62
N GLU A 199 8.53 33.05 -5.99
CA GLU A 199 8.67 33.29 -4.56
C GLU A 199 8.13 32.10 -3.75
N GLY A 200 8.81 31.75 -2.66
CA GLY A 200 8.45 30.59 -1.83
C GLY A 200 8.76 29.22 -2.44
N TRP A 201 9.28 29.18 -3.66
CA TRP A 201 9.71 27.93 -4.31
C TRP A 201 11.23 27.77 -4.20
N SER A 202 11.69 26.54 -4.41
CA SER A 202 13.10 26.19 -4.47
C SER A 202 13.42 25.40 -5.74
N ARG A 203 14.69 25.46 -6.16
CA ARG A 203 15.27 24.59 -7.16
C ARG A 203 16.26 23.66 -6.47
N VAL A 204 16.01 22.37 -6.59
CA VAL A 204 16.80 21.30 -5.94
C VAL A 204 17.69 20.63 -6.96
N TYR A 205 18.96 20.49 -6.59
CA TYR A 205 19.98 19.76 -7.33
C TYR A 205 20.40 18.55 -6.49
N TYR A 206 20.28 17.36 -7.08
CA TYR A 206 20.76 16.12 -6.50
C TYR A 206 21.79 15.48 -7.42
N GLN A 207 23.02 15.39 -6.95
CA GLN A 207 24.12 14.74 -7.67
C GLN A 207 24.54 13.47 -6.95
N ILE A 208 24.77 12.42 -7.72
CA ILE A 208 25.25 11.13 -7.22
C ILE A 208 26.42 10.65 -8.07
N ASP A 209 27.35 9.97 -7.41
CA ASP A 209 28.48 9.31 -8.01
C ASP A 209 28.67 7.95 -7.32
N MET A 210 28.57 6.87 -8.06
CA MET A 210 28.62 5.52 -7.51
C MET A 210 29.55 4.61 -8.31
N ARG A 211 30.20 3.73 -7.57
CA ARG A 211 30.98 2.61 -8.05
C ARG A 211 30.55 1.37 -7.28
N LEU A 212 30.16 0.32 -8.00
CA LEU A 212 29.83 -0.96 -7.36
C LEU A 212 31.06 -1.87 -7.38
N ARG A 213 31.14 -2.78 -6.40
CA ARG A 213 32.26 -3.73 -6.30
C ARG A 213 32.33 -4.67 -7.50
N TYR A 214 31.16 -5.00 -8.04
CA TYR A 214 31.01 -5.95 -9.13
C TYR A 214 30.83 -5.24 -10.46
N LYS A 215 31.40 -5.82 -11.51
CA LYS A 215 31.16 -5.40 -12.89
C LYS A 215 29.76 -5.82 -13.30
N ILE A 216 28.76 -5.02 -12.96
CA ILE A 216 27.42 -5.19 -13.52
C ILE A 216 27.37 -4.63 -14.95
N PRO A 217 26.50 -5.16 -15.84
CA PRO A 217 26.32 -4.60 -17.17
C PRO A 217 25.95 -3.11 -17.12
N GLY A 218 26.54 -2.30 -18.00
CA GLY A 218 26.33 -0.84 -18.01
C GLY A 218 24.86 -0.40 -18.18
N VAL A 219 24.01 -1.25 -18.77
CA VAL A 219 22.57 -1.00 -18.87
C VAL A 219 21.90 -1.02 -17.49
N LEU A 220 22.34 -1.91 -16.60
CA LEU A 220 21.82 -1.98 -15.24
C LEU A 220 22.31 -0.80 -14.40
N TYR A 221 23.56 -0.35 -14.58
CA TYR A 221 24.03 0.90 -13.97
C TYR A 221 23.14 2.09 -14.36
N ARG A 222 22.76 2.20 -15.64
CA ARG A 222 21.86 3.27 -16.11
C ARG A 222 20.46 3.16 -15.52
N ALA A 223 19.90 1.95 -15.45
CA ALA A 223 18.60 1.73 -14.85
C ALA A 223 18.59 2.07 -13.35
N LEU A 224 19.56 1.57 -12.58
CA LEU A 224 19.69 1.84 -11.15
C LEU A 224 19.93 3.33 -10.89
N SER A 225 20.84 3.98 -11.62
CA SER A 225 21.12 5.41 -11.45
C SER A 225 19.94 6.30 -11.87
N SER A 226 19.22 5.98 -12.96
CA SER A 226 18.08 6.80 -13.41
C SER A 226 16.89 6.67 -12.46
N SER A 227 16.51 5.45 -12.10
CA SER A 227 15.40 5.22 -11.17
C SER A 227 15.71 5.74 -9.76
N SER A 228 16.94 5.55 -9.26
CA SER A 228 17.33 6.09 -7.95
C SER A 228 17.32 7.62 -7.90
N LEU A 229 17.82 8.30 -8.95
CA LEU A 229 17.76 9.76 -9.06
C LEU A 229 16.32 10.26 -9.09
N SER A 230 15.47 9.66 -9.92
CA SER A 230 14.07 10.07 -10.04
C SER A 230 13.31 9.86 -8.74
N ASN A 231 13.46 8.68 -8.12
CA ASN A 231 12.79 8.34 -6.88
C ASN A 231 13.27 9.25 -5.74
N ALA A 232 14.58 9.48 -5.63
CA ALA A 232 15.17 10.31 -4.57
C ALA A 232 14.62 11.74 -4.59
N VAL A 233 14.46 12.36 -5.76
CA VAL A 233 13.95 13.75 -5.83
C VAL A 233 12.42 13.81 -5.74
N SER A 234 11.72 12.74 -6.14
CA SER A 234 10.25 12.72 -6.12
C SER A 234 9.68 12.71 -4.70
N TRP A 235 10.18 11.85 -3.80
CA TRP A 235 9.68 11.86 -2.42
C TRP A 235 10.00 13.19 -1.72
N VAL A 236 11.18 13.77 -1.96
CA VAL A 236 11.55 15.07 -1.35
C VAL A 236 10.55 16.14 -1.77
N LYS A 237 10.17 16.19 -3.05
CA LYS A 237 9.14 17.12 -3.54
C LYS A 237 7.82 16.88 -2.82
N ASP A 238 7.31 15.65 -2.81
CA ASP A 238 5.99 15.33 -2.28
C ASP A 238 5.87 15.71 -0.80
N TYR A 239 6.89 15.39 0.00
CA TYR A 239 6.87 15.69 1.44
C TYR A 239 7.13 17.18 1.72
N SER A 240 8.06 17.82 1.02
CA SER A 240 8.36 19.24 1.24
C SER A 240 7.18 20.12 0.86
N GLU A 241 6.50 19.83 -0.26
CA GLU A 241 5.33 20.59 -0.71
C GLU A 241 4.11 20.37 0.20
N ARG A 242 3.93 19.17 0.75
CA ARG A 242 2.89 18.93 1.76
C ARG A 242 3.12 19.75 3.02
N VAL A 243 4.36 19.81 3.50
CA VAL A 243 4.71 20.61 4.68
C VAL A 243 4.52 22.10 4.39
N ALA A 244 5.00 22.59 3.25
CA ALA A 244 4.82 23.98 2.84
C ALA A 244 3.35 24.36 2.67
N ALA A 245 2.54 23.51 2.02
CA ALA A 245 1.10 23.74 1.88
C ALA A 245 0.38 23.77 3.23
N ALA A 246 0.73 22.87 4.15
CA ALA A 246 0.16 22.86 5.50
C ALA A 246 0.56 24.11 6.31
N ALA A 247 1.80 24.57 6.17
CA ALA A 247 2.27 25.81 6.81
C ALA A 247 1.53 27.04 6.28
N GLN A 248 1.38 27.14 4.95
CA GLN A 248 0.62 28.23 4.31
C GLN A 248 -0.84 28.22 4.75
N ALA A 249 -1.50 27.06 4.75
CA ALA A 249 -2.88 26.94 5.19
C ALA A 249 -3.06 27.38 6.66
N LEU A 250 -2.06 27.10 7.52
CA LEU A 250 -2.07 27.57 8.91
C LEU A 250 -1.90 29.09 8.99
N GLU A 251 -1.02 29.69 8.19
CA GLU A 251 -0.82 31.13 8.17
C GLU A 251 -2.07 31.88 7.65
N ASP A 252 -2.70 31.36 6.60
CA ASP A 252 -3.95 31.89 6.05
C ASP A 252 -5.06 31.83 7.10
N ALA A 253 -5.22 30.69 7.78
CA ALA A 253 -6.20 30.52 8.84
C ALA A 253 -5.94 31.47 10.02
N VAL A 254 -4.68 31.67 10.43
CA VAL A 254 -4.29 32.63 11.47
C VAL A 254 -4.59 34.07 11.04
N THR A 255 -4.39 34.40 9.77
CA THR A 255 -4.68 35.73 9.22
C THR A 255 -6.18 36.00 9.19
N GLU A 256 -6.98 35.04 8.74
CA GLU A 256 -8.44 35.10 8.78
C GLU A 256 -8.95 35.26 10.22
N ALA A 257 -8.40 34.48 11.16
CA ALA A 257 -8.73 34.58 12.58
C ALA A 257 -8.48 35.98 13.15
N LYS A 258 -7.33 36.59 12.80
CA LYS A 258 -7.01 37.96 13.22
C LYS A 258 -7.99 38.98 12.63
N ALA A 259 -8.41 38.80 11.37
CA ALA A 259 -9.40 39.67 10.74
C ALA A 259 -10.78 39.57 11.41
N VAL A 260 -11.23 38.36 11.75
CA VAL A 260 -12.49 38.13 12.49
C VAL A 260 -12.43 38.80 13.86
N VAL A 261 -11.33 38.61 14.60
CA VAL A 261 -11.13 39.23 15.92
C VAL A 261 -11.10 40.77 15.82
N ALA A 262 -10.46 41.33 14.80
CA ALA A 262 -10.40 42.77 14.58
C ALA A 262 -11.78 43.39 14.29
N ASN A 263 -12.66 42.66 13.59
CA ASN A 263 -13.99 43.14 13.19
C ASN A 263 -15.09 43.03 14.26
N ARG A 264 -14.75 42.70 15.52
CA ARG A 264 -15.63 42.78 16.71
C ARG A 264 -17.04 42.15 16.59
N LYS A 265 -17.23 41.13 15.77
CA LYS A 265 -18.41 40.24 15.88
C LYS A 265 -18.05 39.02 16.72
N TRP A 266 -18.12 39.19 18.04
CA TRP A 266 -17.79 38.14 19.01
C TRP A 266 -18.65 36.87 18.85
N GLU A 267 -19.86 36.99 18.29
CA GLU A 267 -20.79 35.87 18.12
C GLU A 267 -20.44 34.93 16.93
N GLU A 268 -19.64 35.38 15.95
CA GLU A 268 -19.16 34.52 14.84
C GLU A 268 -17.84 33.80 15.20
N SER A 269 -17.20 34.16 16.32
CA SER A 269 -15.85 33.71 16.69
C SER A 269 -15.75 32.23 17.15
N GLU A 270 -16.86 31.61 17.57
CA GLU A 270 -16.84 30.22 18.05
C GLU A 270 -16.65 29.21 16.91
N ALA A 271 -17.25 29.45 15.74
CA ALA A 271 -17.07 28.61 14.56
C ALA A 271 -15.64 28.69 14.02
N THR A 272 -15.10 29.91 13.92
CA THR A 272 -13.70 30.14 13.52
C THR A 272 -12.73 29.53 14.53
N ALA A 273 -12.99 29.64 15.84
CA ALA A 273 -12.17 29.01 16.87
C ALA A 273 -12.18 27.47 16.78
N ARG A 274 -13.33 26.85 16.47
CA ARG A 274 -13.42 25.41 16.24
C ARG A 274 -12.63 24.96 15.00
N PHE A 275 -12.74 25.71 13.90
CA PHE A 275 -11.96 25.47 12.69
C PHE A 275 -10.44 25.57 12.96
N LEU A 276 -10.00 26.63 13.64
CA LEU A 276 -8.59 26.81 14.01
C LEU A 276 -8.08 25.69 14.93
N LEU A 277 -8.89 25.25 15.90
CA LEU A 277 -8.54 24.14 16.79
C LEU A 277 -8.44 22.81 16.03
N GLN A 278 -9.23 22.62 14.98
CA GLN A 278 -9.16 21.44 14.13
C GLN A 278 -7.90 21.46 13.24
N VAL A 279 -7.59 22.59 12.60
CA VAL A 279 -6.34 22.76 11.83
C VAL A 279 -5.11 22.59 12.73
N LEU A 280 -5.10 23.24 13.91
CA LEU A 280 -4.05 23.05 14.92
C LEU A 280 -3.93 21.60 15.36
N TRP A 281 -5.05 20.88 15.50
CA TRP A 281 -5.04 19.47 15.89
C TRP A 281 -4.38 18.59 14.83
N GLU A 282 -4.66 18.80 13.54
CA GLU A 282 -4.03 18.03 12.46
C GLU A 282 -2.54 18.36 12.31
N VAL A 283 -2.16 19.64 12.40
CA VAL A 283 -0.76 20.07 12.36
C VAL A 283 0.02 19.53 13.57
N LEU A 284 -0.56 19.57 14.77
CA LEU A 284 0.10 19.10 16.00
C LEU A 284 0.17 17.57 16.09
N LEU A 285 -0.81 16.82 15.56
CA LEU A 285 -0.73 15.36 15.48
C LEU A 285 0.38 14.91 14.51
N GLY A 286 0.57 15.61 13.40
CA GLY A 286 1.74 15.41 12.53
C GLY A 286 3.08 15.68 13.25
N HIS A 287 3.07 16.58 14.23
CA HIS A 287 4.25 16.97 14.99
C HIS A 287 4.51 16.10 16.25
N GLN A 288 3.48 15.56 16.90
CA GLN A 288 3.60 14.75 18.13
C GLN A 288 4.23 13.37 17.86
N HIS A 289 4.11 12.84 16.65
CA HIS A 289 4.88 11.66 16.24
C HIS A 289 6.40 11.92 16.14
N ARG A 290 6.86 13.19 16.16
CA ARG A 290 8.29 13.55 16.05
C ARG A 290 9.09 13.52 17.36
N GLN A 291 8.47 13.34 18.53
CA GLN A 291 9.19 13.47 19.82
C GLN A 291 9.32 12.19 20.67
N THR A 292 8.86 11.03 20.20
CA THR A 292 8.99 9.78 20.97
C THR A 292 10.18 8.93 20.49
N GLY A 293 11.39 9.37 20.84
CA GLY A 293 12.61 8.55 20.82
C GLY A 293 13.22 8.44 22.23
N PRO A 294 13.87 7.33 22.60
CA PRO A 294 14.17 7.02 23.99
C PRO A 294 15.44 7.75 24.47
N ALA A 295 15.28 8.68 25.41
CA ALA A 295 16.40 9.23 26.19
C ALA A 295 16.17 8.95 27.67
N ASN A 296 16.79 7.88 28.18
CA ASN A 296 16.90 7.59 29.61
C ASN A 296 18.37 7.42 29.99
N ARG A 297 18.97 8.44 30.63
CA ARG A 297 19.70 8.36 31.93
C ARG A 297 20.64 9.55 32.18
N CYS A 298 20.66 9.96 33.46
CA CYS A 298 21.68 10.76 34.18
C CYS A 298 21.71 12.29 33.85
N LEU A 299 21.65 13.24 34.79
CA LEU A 299 22.06 13.31 36.20
C LEU A 299 21.20 14.32 36.99
N ARG A 300 20.95 14.01 38.26
CA ARG A 300 20.50 14.95 39.31
C ARG A 300 21.64 15.87 39.72
N THR A 301 21.41 17.19 39.77
CA THR A 301 21.95 18.05 40.83
C THR A 301 21.02 19.22 41.12
N ARG A 302 20.70 19.37 42.41
CA ARG A 302 20.03 20.52 43.05
C ARG A 302 20.82 21.82 42.84
N SER A 303 20.13 22.94 42.63
CA SER A 303 20.39 24.15 43.41
C SER A 303 19.17 25.07 43.46
N ASN A 304 18.92 25.56 44.67
CA ASN A 304 17.95 26.59 45.03
C ASN A 304 18.35 27.94 44.44
N ARG A 305 17.39 28.71 43.93
CA ARG A 305 17.30 30.16 44.18
C ARG A 305 15.89 30.69 43.89
N ARG A 306 15.26 31.20 44.96
CA ARG A 306 14.02 31.98 44.93
C ARG A 306 14.34 33.40 44.42
N SER A 307 13.46 33.96 43.60
CA SER A 307 13.03 35.37 43.65
C SER A 307 11.77 35.57 42.78
N PRO A 308 10.89 36.54 43.10
CA PRO A 308 9.47 36.50 42.71
C PRO A 308 9.13 37.47 41.58
N SER A 309 8.22 37.07 40.69
CA SER A 309 7.45 38.00 39.88
C SER A 309 6.00 37.53 39.74
N HIS A 310 5.12 38.23 40.45
CA HIS A 310 3.69 38.25 40.20
C HIS A 310 3.41 38.98 38.88
N ARG A 311 2.79 38.31 37.90
CA ARG A 311 1.68 38.85 37.09
C ARG A 311 1.14 37.82 36.08
N PHE A 312 -0.17 37.90 35.86
CA PHE A 312 -1.05 37.15 34.94
C PHE A 312 -1.50 35.73 35.34
N SER A 313 -2.68 35.65 35.98
CA SER A 313 -3.38 34.38 36.27
C SER A 313 -4.82 34.32 35.72
N HIS A 314 -5.12 34.96 34.59
CA HIS A 314 -6.46 34.83 33.97
C HIS A 314 -6.55 33.76 32.87
N SER A 315 -5.46 33.39 32.17
CA SER A 315 -5.54 32.37 31.10
C SER A 315 -5.59 30.93 31.60
N SER A 316 -5.05 30.65 32.79
CA SER A 316 -5.00 29.28 33.34
C SER A 316 -6.34 28.78 33.88
N ALA A 317 -7.27 29.67 34.23
CA ALA A 317 -8.60 29.29 34.71
C ALA A 317 -9.52 28.91 33.55
N TRP A 318 -9.50 29.69 32.47
CA TRP A 318 -10.27 29.42 31.25
C TRP A 318 -9.82 28.13 30.55
N ALA A 319 -8.50 27.90 30.42
CA ALA A 319 -7.98 26.67 29.83
C ALA A 319 -8.36 25.40 30.62
N ARG A 320 -8.44 25.49 31.95
CA ARG A 320 -8.91 24.39 32.81
C ARG A 320 -10.42 24.14 32.64
N GLN A 321 -11.20 25.20 32.54
CA GLN A 321 -12.65 25.11 32.40
C GLN A 321 -13.06 24.55 31.01
N VAL A 322 -12.37 24.94 29.95
CA VAL A 322 -12.57 24.38 28.59
C VAL A 322 -12.13 22.92 28.51
N ALA A 323 -11.02 22.54 29.15
CA ALA A 323 -10.58 21.14 29.21
C ALA A 323 -11.58 20.24 29.96
N GLN A 324 -12.18 20.76 31.04
CA GLN A 324 -13.17 20.04 31.84
C GLN A 324 -14.50 19.84 31.11
N VAL A 325 -14.96 20.87 30.37
CA VAL A 325 -16.15 20.77 29.49
C VAL A 325 -15.89 19.83 28.30
N ARG A 326 -14.69 19.86 27.71
CA ARG A 326 -14.27 18.99 26.60
C ARG A 326 -14.22 17.51 27.01
N GLN A 327 -13.69 17.21 28.20
CA GLN A 327 -13.70 15.84 28.75
C GLN A 327 -15.14 15.36 29.07
N GLY A 328 -16.00 16.24 29.59
CA GLY A 328 -17.41 15.92 29.83
C GLY A 328 -18.20 15.61 28.55
N MET A 329 -18.10 16.46 27.52
CA MET A 329 -18.84 16.27 26.26
C MET A 329 -18.36 15.07 25.45
N GLN A 330 -17.05 14.75 25.46
CA GLN A 330 -16.53 13.55 24.80
C GLN A 330 -17.03 12.27 25.50
N SER A 331 -17.11 12.27 26.84
CA SER A 331 -17.59 11.10 27.59
C SER A 331 -19.08 10.80 27.37
N GLU A 332 -19.93 11.83 27.26
CA GLU A 332 -21.37 11.67 27.03
C GLU A 332 -21.67 11.20 25.60
N LYS A 333 -20.96 11.71 24.60
CA LYS A 333 -21.09 11.23 23.22
C LYS A 333 -20.65 9.77 23.11
N GLN A 334 -19.48 9.44 23.64
CA GLN A 334 -18.97 8.05 23.66
C GLN A 334 -19.91 7.10 24.40
N LYS A 335 -20.52 7.55 25.51
CA LYS A 335 -21.50 6.76 26.25
C LYS A 335 -22.77 6.53 25.43
N ARG A 336 -23.29 7.55 24.74
CA ARG A 336 -24.45 7.40 23.85
C ARG A 336 -24.16 6.46 22.67
N ASP A 337 -22.98 6.57 22.07
CA ASP A 337 -22.57 5.72 20.97
C ASP A 337 -22.41 4.26 21.44
N LEU A 338 -21.83 4.05 22.62
CA LEU A 338 -21.72 2.72 23.25
C LEU A 338 -23.09 2.14 23.63
N ASP A 339 -23.99 2.95 24.19
CA ASP A 339 -25.36 2.52 24.54
C ASP A 339 -26.19 2.20 23.29
N ALA A 340 -25.97 2.90 22.17
CA ALA A 340 -26.60 2.63 20.89
C ALA A 340 -26.07 1.33 20.27
N PHE A 341 -24.75 1.11 20.35
CA PHE A 341 -24.10 -0.13 19.94
C PHE A 341 -24.60 -1.33 20.75
N GLN A 342 -24.63 -1.24 22.08
CA GLN A 342 -25.11 -2.30 22.97
C GLN A 342 -26.59 -2.64 22.71
N ARG A 343 -27.44 -1.64 22.47
CA ARG A 343 -28.85 -1.88 22.12
C ARG A 343 -29.01 -2.58 20.77
N ARG A 344 -28.19 -2.22 19.78
CA ARG A 344 -28.20 -2.87 18.46
C ARG A 344 -27.74 -4.33 18.57
N GLU A 345 -26.68 -4.59 19.31
CA GLU A 345 -26.20 -5.95 19.64
C GLU A 345 -27.29 -6.78 20.35
N GLN A 346 -27.96 -6.20 21.35
CA GLN A 346 -29.03 -6.89 22.07
C GLN A 346 -30.23 -7.21 21.16
N GLN A 347 -30.64 -6.30 20.29
CA GLN A 347 -31.72 -6.54 19.32
C GLN A 347 -31.36 -7.67 18.33
N LEU A 348 -30.11 -7.71 17.88
CA LEU A 348 -29.60 -8.79 17.02
C LEU A 348 -29.58 -10.14 17.77
N ALA A 349 -29.15 -10.15 19.03
CA ALA A 349 -29.15 -11.35 19.87
C ALA A 349 -30.57 -11.87 20.17
N GLU A 350 -31.54 -10.98 20.39
CA GLU A 350 -32.95 -11.34 20.59
C GLU A 350 -33.62 -11.85 19.31
N ALA A 351 -33.31 -11.25 18.15
CA ALA A 351 -33.74 -11.75 16.84
C ALA A 351 -33.12 -13.13 16.56
N TYR A 352 -31.87 -13.35 16.97
CA TYR A 352 -31.18 -14.64 16.88
C TYR A 352 -31.77 -15.72 17.81
N HIS A 353 -32.25 -15.38 19.01
CA HIS A 353 -32.96 -16.37 19.83
C HIS A 353 -34.33 -16.75 19.24
N LYS A 354 -34.90 -15.90 18.38
CA LYS A 354 -36.17 -16.16 17.69
C LYS A 354 -35.99 -16.89 16.35
N ASN A 355 -34.86 -16.70 15.67
CA ASN A 355 -34.54 -17.33 14.39
C ASN A 355 -33.54 -18.48 14.64
N LYS A 356 -33.87 -19.72 14.24
CA LYS A 356 -32.96 -20.88 14.39
C LYS A 356 -31.55 -20.49 13.90
N PRO A 357 -30.46 -20.86 14.60
CA PRO A 357 -29.11 -20.62 14.09
C PRO A 357 -29.00 -21.17 12.67
N LEU A 358 -28.30 -20.44 11.80
CA LEU A 358 -27.89 -20.91 10.47
C LEU A 358 -26.94 -22.09 10.64
N CYS A 359 -27.50 -23.24 10.98
CA CYS A 359 -26.85 -24.52 10.83
C CYS A 359 -26.98 -24.86 9.35
N PHE A 360 -25.90 -24.70 8.60
CA PHE A 360 -25.78 -25.19 7.22
C PHE A 360 -26.14 -26.70 7.12
N LEU A 361 -26.09 -27.41 8.25
CA LEU A 361 -26.52 -28.80 8.45
C LEU A 361 -28.06 -29.01 8.55
N HIS A 362 -28.88 -28.02 8.92
CA HIS A 362 -30.33 -28.22 9.13
C HIS A 362 -31.15 -28.20 7.83
N ALA A 363 -30.54 -27.80 6.71
CA ALA A 363 -31.14 -27.87 5.38
C ALA A 363 -31.38 -29.31 4.88
N GLN A 364 -30.86 -30.34 5.57
CA GLN A 364 -31.14 -31.75 5.25
C GLN A 364 -32.57 -32.19 5.58
N THR A 365 -33.27 -31.54 6.52
CA THR A 365 -34.58 -32.03 6.99
C THR A 365 -35.79 -31.21 6.55
N GLU A 366 -35.61 -29.95 6.14
CA GLU A 366 -36.74 -29.05 5.77
C GLU A 366 -36.58 -28.39 4.39
N GLY A 367 -35.95 -29.05 3.41
CA GLY A 367 -36.12 -28.75 1.97
C GLY A 367 -35.66 -27.37 1.43
N GLU A 368 -35.27 -26.42 2.29
CA GLU A 368 -34.85 -25.08 1.91
C GLU A 368 -33.32 -25.01 1.84
N ARG A 369 -32.80 -24.79 0.62
CA ARG A 369 -31.41 -25.03 0.20
C ARG A 369 -30.68 -23.71 -0.10
N PHE A 370 -29.38 -23.66 0.18
CA PHE A 370 -28.48 -22.58 -0.26
C PHE A 370 -28.15 -22.75 -1.75
N GLN A 371 -28.09 -21.65 -2.51
CA GLN A 371 -27.90 -21.65 -3.96
C GLN A 371 -26.61 -20.91 -4.33
N PHE A 372 -25.70 -21.61 -4.99
CA PHE A 372 -24.42 -21.10 -5.47
C PHE A 372 -24.45 -20.98 -7.00
N MET A 373 -23.82 -19.94 -7.56
CA MET A 373 -23.71 -19.81 -9.01
C MET A 373 -22.47 -18.99 -9.39
N CYS A 374 -21.68 -19.52 -10.33
CA CYS A 374 -20.57 -18.86 -11.00
C CYS A 374 -21.01 -18.42 -12.41
N LEU A 375 -20.49 -17.32 -12.94
CA LEU A 375 -20.64 -16.97 -14.36
C LEU A 375 -19.49 -17.65 -15.14
N PRO A 376 -19.73 -18.18 -16.36
CA PRO A 376 -18.68 -18.81 -17.16
C PRO A 376 -17.64 -17.79 -17.66
N GLU A 377 -16.40 -18.25 -17.85
CA GLU A 377 -15.31 -17.51 -18.50
C GLU A 377 -15.60 -17.21 -19.98
N ASP A 378 -15.00 -16.13 -20.46
CA ASP A 378 -15.17 -15.56 -21.79
C ASP A 378 -14.49 -16.46 -22.85
N THR A 379 -15.16 -17.52 -23.30
CA THR A 379 -14.67 -18.30 -24.45
C THR A 379 -14.93 -17.52 -25.73
N SER A 380 -13.90 -16.83 -26.22
CA SER A 380 -13.90 -16.13 -27.51
C SER A 380 -13.91 -17.11 -28.69
N SER A 381 -14.99 -17.88 -28.88
CA SER A 381 -15.25 -18.57 -30.14
C SER A 381 -16.73 -18.90 -30.35
N GLN A 382 -17.36 -18.05 -31.16
CA GLN A 382 -18.59 -18.28 -31.95
C GLN A 382 -19.93 -18.35 -31.20
N SER A 383 -20.93 -17.83 -31.93
CA SER A 383 -22.25 -17.44 -31.45
C SER A 383 -23.15 -18.64 -31.14
N GLU A 384 -23.29 -18.99 -29.87
CA GLU A 384 -24.48 -19.67 -29.37
C GLU A 384 -24.95 -19.03 -28.07
N VAL A 385 -26.25 -19.16 -27.81
CA VAL A 385 -27.03 -18.47 -26.79
C VAL A 385 -26.42 -18.64 -25.39
N TRP A 386 -26.20 -17.50 -24.70
CA TRP A 386 -25.81 -17.43 -23.28
C TRP A 386 -26.77 -18.27 -22.43
N THR A 387 -26.30 -19.40 -21.92
CA THR A 387 -26.97 -20.12 -20.83
C THR A 387 -26.02 -20.17 -19.65
N PRO A 388 -26.38 -19.58 -18.48
CA PRO A 388 -25.58 -19.70 -17.27
C PRO A 388 -25.42 -21.19 -16.93
N SER A 389 -24.19 -21.66 -16.74
CA SER A 389 -23.96 -22.98 -16.16
C SER A 389 -24.33 -22.92 -14.67
N VAL A 390 -25.51 -23.42 -14.34
CA VAL A 390 -25.83 -23.85 -12.98
C VAL A 390 -24.84 -24.97 -12.64
N ILE A 391 -24.20 -24.90 -11.47
CA ILE A 391 -23.45 -26.04 -10.92
C ILE A 391 -24.38 -27.26 -11.00
N ASP A 392 -23.96 -28.24 -11.78
CA ASP A 392 -24.77 -29.35 -12.30
C ASP A 392 -25.79 -29.90 -11.28
N GLU A 393 -27.06 -29.98 -11.68
CA GLU A 393 -28.16 -30.49 -10.85
C GLU A 393 -27.92 -31.95 -10.38
N ALA A 394 -26.95 -32.65 -10.97
CA ALA A 394 -26.58 -34.02 -10.64
C ALA A 394 -25.74 -34.18 -9.35
N ASN A 395 -25.16 -33.12 -8.78
CA ASN A 395 -24.37 -33.15 -7.53
C ASN A 395 -25.10 -32.56 -6.31
N ARG A 396 -26.43 -32.63 -6.30
CA ARG A 396 -27.35 -32.02 -5.32
C ARG A 396 -27.30 -32.53 -3.86
N ASP A 397 -26.43 -33.49 -3.54
CA ASP A 397 -26.41 -34.16 -2.23
C ASP A 397 -25.32 -33.65 -1.25
N SER A 398 -24.40 -32.78 -1.68
CA SER A 398 -23.46 -32.10 -0.78
C SER A 398 -23.84 -30.63 -0.60
N ALA A 399 -24.27 -30.25 0.61
CA ALA A 399 -24.41 -28.85 0.98
C ALA A 399 -23.00 -28.24 1.08
N ASN A 400 -22.54 -27.59 0.02
CA ASN A 400 -21.22 -26.97 -0.01
C ASN A 400 -21.18 -25.82 1.02
N SER A 401 -20.37 -25.98 2.06
CA SER A 401 -20.18 -24.97 3.13
C SER A 401 -19.15 -23.90 2.75
N GLN A 402 -18.75 -23.85 1.48
CA GLN A 402 -17.59 -23.12 1.00
C GLN A 402 -17.95 -22.36 -0.27
N VAL A 403 -17.42 -21.14 -0.36
CA VAL A 403 -17.42 -20.32 -1.58
C VAL A 403 -15.99 -19.86 -1.77
N GLY A 404 -15.52 -19.88 -3.01
CA GLY A 404 -14.22 -19.33 -3.36
C GLY A 404 -14.30 -18.73 -4.76
N VAL A 405 -13.49 -17.71 -4.99
CA VAL A 405 -13.25 -17.14 -6.32
C VAL A 405 -11.75 -17.15 -6.51
N ALA A 406 -11.35 -17.65 -7.67
CA ALA A 406 -9.97 -17.63 -8.09
C ALA A 406 -9.91 -17.23 -9.55
N ASP A 407 -9.47 -16.00 -9.79
CA ASP A 407 -9.27 -15.45 -11.12
C ASP A 407 -7.90 -15.85 -11.65
N GLY A 408 -7.85 -16.36 -12.87
CA GLY A 408 -6.60 -16.59 -13.58
C GLY A 408 -5.89 -15.27 -13.90
N VAL A 409 -4.67 -15.34 -14.40
CA VAL A 409 -4.09 -14.21 -15.13
C VAL A 409 -4.47 -14.43 -16.58
N SER A 410 -5.18 -13.49 -17.20
CA SER A 410 -5.50 -13.59 -18.63
C SER A 410 -4.21 -13.74 -19.46
N GLN A 411 -4.30 -14.49 -20.57
CA GLN A 411 -3.21 -14.70 -21.54
C GLN A 411 -2.08 -15.64 -21.06
N ILE A 412 -2.21 -16.29 -19.91
CA ILE A 412 -1.22 -17.29 -19.48
C ILE A 412 -1.22 -18.53 -20.37
N GLU A 413 -2.35 -18.83 -21.03
CA GLU A 413 -2.43 -19.94 -21.98
C GLU A 413 -1.51 -19.72 -23.19
N GLU A 414 -1.20 -18.46 -23.54
CA GLU A 414 -0.23 -18.13 -24.60
C GLU A 414 1.19 -18.60 -24.25
N TYR A 415 1.49 -18.75 -22.95
CA TYR A 415 2.75 -19.28 -22.44
C TYR A 415 2.71 -20.80 -22.21
N GLY A 416 1.61 -21.46 -22.57
CA GLY A 416 1.42 -22.90 -22.36
C GLY A 416 1.19 -23.28 -20.90
N ILE A 417 0.77 -22.32 -20.08
CA ILE A 417 0.30 -22.52 -18.70
C ILE A 417 -1.19 -22.87 -18.79
N ASP A 418 -1.62 -23.92 -18.08
CA ASP A 418 -3.04 -24.30 -18.01
C ASP A 418 -3.82 -23.20 -17.26
N SER A 419 -5.01 -22.83 -17.70
CA SER A 419 -5.89 -21.90 -16.97
C SER A 419 -6.89 -22.62 -16.06
N SER A 420 -6.93 -23.96 -16.07
CA SER A 420 -7.80 -24.76 -15.19
C SER A 420 -7.38 -24.73 -13.72
N GLU A 421 -6.19 -24.21 -13.43
CA GLU A 421 -5.54 -24.22 -12.13
C GLU A 421 -6.38 -23.69 -10.96
N PRO A 422 -7.03 -22.52 -11.10
CA PRO A 422 -7.82 -21.92 -10.03
C PRO A 422 -8.96 -22.85 -9.60
N THR A 423 -9.54 -23.60 -10.55
CA THR A 423 -10.63 -24.56 -10.30
C THR A 423 -10.13 -25.76 -9.49
N GLU A 424 -8.96 -26.30 -9.82
CA GLU A 424 -8.41 -27.46 -9.10
C GLU A 424 -8.07 -27.10 -7.66
N LEU A 425 -7.55 -25.90 -7.38
CA LEU A 425 -7.37 -25.48 -6.00
C LEU A 425 -8.68 -25.40 -5.25
N LEU A 426 -9.68 -24.70 -5.79
CA LEU A 426 -10.95 -24.55 -5.09
C LEU A 426 -11.56 -25.92 -4.76
N ARG A 427 -11.41 -26.90 -5.67
CA ARG A 427 -11.78 -28.30 -5.42
C ARG A 427 -10.94 -28.94 -4.30
N GLN A 428 -9.62 -28.80 -4.29
CA GLN A 428 -8.76 -29.33 -3.22
C GLN A 428 -9.06 -28.70 -1.85
N CYS A 429 -9.33 -27.40 -1.82
CA CYS A 429 -9.79 -26.69 -0.64
C CYS A 429 -11.14 -27.26 -0.18
N GLU A 430 -12.08 -27.46 -1.10
CA GLU A 430 -13.39 -28.04 -0.83
C GLU A 430 -13.27 -29.42 -0.19
N ASP A 431 -12.55 -30.33 -0.83
CA ASP A 431 -12.31 -31.69 -0.37
C ASP A 431 -11.67 -31.71 1.03
N ARG A 432 -10.67 -30.85 1.25
CA ARG A 432 -9.95 -30.75 2.54
C ARG A 432 -10.84 -30.21 3.65
N ALA A 433 -11.57 -29.13 3.42
CA ALA A 433 -12.48 -28.61 4.42
C ALA A 433 -13.64 -29.57 4.66
N PHE A 434 -14.16 -30.27 3.64
CA PHE A 434 -15.16 -31.31 3.81
C PHE A 434 -14.65 -32.43 4.72
N GLN A 435 -13.39 -32.83 4.57
CA GLN A 435 -12.75 -33.83 5.44
C GLN A 435 -12.49 -33.34 6.86
N GLN A 436 -12.09 -32.07 7.04
CA GLN A 436 -11.67 -31.51 8.33
C GLN A 436 -12.84 -30.94 9.17
N LEU A 437 -13.89 -30.44 8.52
CA LEU A 437 -14.96 -29.66 9.17
C LEU A 437 -16.26 -30.45 9.36
N LEU A 438 -16.52 -31.49 8.57
CA LEU A 438 -17.80 -32.22 8.70
C LEU A 438 -17.79 -33.20 9.89
N PRO A 439 -18.77 -33.09 10.80
CA PRO A 439 -18.88 -33.98 11.95
C PRO A 439 -19.18 -35.43 11.51
N GLY A 440 -18.50 -36.41 12.11
CA GLY A 440 -18.79 -37.84 11.95
C GLY A 440 -17.86 -38.62 11.02
N ARG A 441 -17.01 -37.94 10.23
CA ARG A 441 -15.85 -38.58 9.60
C ARG A 441 -14.68 -38.40 10.57
N GLY A 442 -14.28 -39.49 11.23
CA GLY A 442 -13.30 -39.45 12.32
C GLY A 442 -12.16 -38.49 12.03
N ALA A 443 -12.15 -37.35 12.72
CA ALA A 443 -11.18 -36.27 12.53
C ALA A 443 -9.79 -36.83 12.84
N ARG A 444 -9.11 -37.34 11.82
CA ARG A 444 -7.74 -37.87 11.95
C ARG A 444 -6.76 -36.73 12.15
N GLU A 445 -7.12 -35.52 11.72
CA GLU A 445 -6.32 -34.31 11.84
C GLU A 445 -7.19 -33.15 12.33
N HIS A 446 -6.63 -32.31 13.18
CA HIS A 446 -7.31 -31.13 13.71
C HIS A 446 -7.38 -30.05 12.61
N TYR A 447 -8.53 -29.40 12.45
CA TYR A 447 -8.61 -28.21 11.60
C TYR A 447 -7.66 -27.13 12.14
N HIS A 448 -6.66 -26.74 11.34
CA HIS A 448 -5.61 -25.80 11.72
C HIS A 448 -5.90 -24.35 11.28
N GLY A 449 -7.08 -24.09 10.73
CA GLY A 449 -7.47 -22.78 10.20
C GLY A 449 -7.35 -22.67 8.69
N PRO A 450 -7.77 -21.53 8.12
CA PRO A 450 -7.90 -21.38 6.67
C PRO A 450 -6.56 -21.26 5.94
N ILE A 451 -5.51 -20.70 6.56
CA ILE A 451 -4.17 -20.60 5.95
C ILE A 451 -3.54 -22.00 5.76
N PRO A 452 -3.45 -22.86 6.80
CA PRO A 452 -2.97 -24.22 6.60
C PRO A 452 -3.79 -25.01 5.60
N LEU A 453 -5.10 -24.81 5.56
CA LEU A 453 -5.97 -25.46 4.58
C LEU A 453 -5.59 -25.04 3.15
N VAL A 454 -5.50 -23.74 2.85
CA VAL A 454 -5.12 -23.27 1.49
C VAL A 454 -3.70 -23.71 1.13
N LYS A 455 -2.77 -23.69 2.10
CA LYS A 455 -1.39 -24.17 1.91
C LYS A 455 -1.35 -25.66 1.59
N GLU A 456 -2.12 -26.49 2.28
CA GLU A 456 -2.23 -27.92 2.02
C GLU A 456 -2.93 -28.20 0.70
N ALA A 457 -4.02 -27.49 0.40
CA ALA A 457 -4.70 -27.57 -0.89
C ALA A 457 -3.71 -27.25 -2.02
N PHE A 458 -2.96 -26.14 -1.92
CA PHE A 458 -1.95 -25.75 -2.90
C PHE A 458 -0.84 -26.80 -3.08
N ARG A 459 -0.42 -27.47 -2.01
CA ARG A 459 0.58 -28.56 -2.12
C ARG A 459 0.03 -29.80 -2.83
N ASN A 460 -1.28 -30.00 -2.80
CA ASN A 460 -1.95 -31.13 -3.44
C ASN A 460 -2.50 -30.78 -4.82
N THR A 461 -2.47 -29.51 -5.23
CA THR A 461 -2.73 -29.14 -6.61
C THR A 461 -1.47 -29.32 -7.44
N GLU A 462 -1.65 -29.70 -8.71
CA GLU A 462 -0.57 -29.61 -9.70
C GLU A 462 -0.38 -28.15 -10.18
N HIS A 463 -1.34 -27.27 -9.87
CA HIS A 463 -1.57 -25.97 -10.51
C HIS A 463 -2.19 -24.92 -9.51
N MET A 464 -2.07 -23.61 -9.75
CA MET A 464 -2.20 -22.46 -8.81
C MET A 464 -3.54 -22.02 -8.15
N PRO A 465 -3.49 -21.33 -6.97
CA PRO A 465 -4.65 -20.95 -6.13
C PRO A 465 -5.20 -19.51 -6.19
N LYS A 466 -6.47 -19.29 -5.73
CA LYS A 466 -6.93 -18.16 -4.85
C LYS A 466 -8.12 -18.54 -3.90
N ALA A 467 -8.36 -17.68 -2.89
CA ALA A 467 -9.37 -17.54 -1.80
C ALA A 467 -10.41 -18.65 -1.39
N LEU A 468 -10.73 -18.72 -0.07
CA LEU A 468 -11.63 -19.73 0.57
C LEU A 468 -12.51 -19.17 1.72
N LEU A 469 -13.65 -19.83 2.02
CA LEU A 469 -14.47 -19.61 3.21
C LEU A 469 -14.55 -20.82 4.16
N ASP A 470 -14.56 -20.59 5.49
CA ASP A 470 -14.87 -21.58 6.55
C ASP A 470 -15.96 -21.03 7.49
N ASN A 471 -16.75 -21.88 8.16
CA ASN A 471 -17.77 -21.46 9.12
C ASN A 471 -17.87 -22.41 10.33
N SER A 472 -16.76 -22.58 11.05
CA SER A 472 -16.72 -23.45 12.24
C SER A 472 -16.44 -22.73 13.57
N THR A 473 -16.38 -21.40 13.60
CA THR A 473 -15.90 -20.65 14.78
C THR A 473 -16.93 -20.54 15.92
N LYS A 474 -16.56 -20.97 17.13
CA LYS A 474 -17.30 -20.70 18.38
C LYS A 474 -16.68 -19.50 19.10
N ILE A 475 -17.49 -18.51 19.47
CA ILE A 475 -17.05 -17.33 20.23
C ILE A 475 -17.74 -17.37 21.61
N HIS A 476 -16.96 -17.33 22.69
CA HIS A 476 -17.46 -17.33 24.09
C HIS A 476 -18.45 -18.46 24.45
N GLY A 477 -18.30 -19.63 23.83
CA GLY A 477 -19.18 -20.79 24.07
C GLY A 477 -20.58 -20.66 23.43
N LYS A 478 -20.84 -19.58 22.70
CA LYS A 478 -22.05 -19.41 21.88
C LYS A 478 -21.71 -19.64 20.40
N LEU A 479 -22.60 -20.31 19.69
CA LEU A 479 -22.46 -20.55 18.25
C LEU A 479 -22.87 -19.29 17.51
N HIS A 480 -21.90 -18.51 17.04
CA HIS A 480 -22.17 -17.41 16.14
C HIS A 480 -22.04 -17.93 14.70
N PRO A 481 -23.01 -17.67 13.81
CA PRO A 481 -22.82 -17.93 12.39
C PRO A 481 -21.74 -16.97 11.89
N MET A 482 -20.56 -17.50 11.59
CA MET A 482 -19.38 -16.72 11.24
C MET A 482 -18.84 -17.22 9.91
N ILE A 483 -18.60 -16.33 8.97
CA ILE A 483 -17.83 -16.63 7.77
C ILE A 483 -16.37 -16.27 8.07
N ALA A 484 -15.51 -17.27 8.14
CA ALA A 484 -14.08 -17.10 8.02
C ALA A 484 -13.76 -16.87 6.54
N VAL A 485 -13.12 -15.75 6.23
CA VAL A 485 -12.73 -15.33 4.88
C VAL A 485 -11.21 -15.38 4.82
N ILE A 486 -10.65 -16.08 3.85
CA ILE A 486 -9.23 -15.95 3.51
C ILE A 486 -9.10 -15.32 2.12
N SER A 487 -8.40 -14.19 2.04
CA SER A 487 -8.07 -13.53 0.79
C SER A 487 -6.57 -13.57 0.54
N VAL A 488 -6.19 -13.83 -0.71
CA VAL A 488 -4.82 -13.74 -1.21
C VAL A 488 -4.89 -12.99 -2.54
N GLY A 489 -4.10 -11.93 -2.68
CA GLY A 489 -4.12 -11.05 -3.84
C GLY A 489 -5.26 -10.04 -3.82
N ASP A 490 -5.82 -9.78 -4.99
CA ASP A 490 -6.71 -8.66 -5.31
C ASP A 490 -8.16 -9.06 -5.58
N CYS A 491 -8.50 -10.35 -5.46
CA CYS A 491 -9.91 -10.74 -5.42
C CYS A 491 -10.56 -10.20 -4.15
N GLU A 492 -11.78 -9.69 -4.29
CA GLU A 492 -12.48 -9.06 -3.18
C GLU A 492 -13.77 -9.79 -2.83
N LEU A 493 -14.13 -9.71 -1.54
CA LEU A 493 -15.39 -10.16 -1.00
C LEU A 493 -16.08 -8.99 -0.31
N VAL A 494 -17.36 -8.82 -0.61
CA VAL A 494 -18.25 -7.81 -0.04
C VAL A 494 -19.44 -8.50 0.63
N ILE A 495 -19.77 -8.10 1.85
CA ILE A 495 -21.01 -8.51 2.52
C ILE A 495 -21.92 -7.31 2.64
N LEU A 496 -23.14 -7.45 2.13
CA LEU A 496 -24.21 -6.47 2.23
C LEU A 496 -25.30 -6.98 3.19
N ARG A 497 -25.78 -6.11 4.08
CA ARG A 497 -26.79 -6.43 5.10
C ARG A 497 -27.83 -5.33 5.25
N ARG A 498 -29.08 -5.69 5.52
CA ARG A 498 -30.11 -4.73 5.90
C ARG A 498 -30.06 -4.43 7.39
N LEU A 499 -29.43 -3.32 7.77
CA LEU A 499 -29.25 -2.94 9.19
C LEU A 499 -30.54 -2.43 9.85
N GLN A 500 -31.50 -1.95 9.06
CA GLN A 500 -32.78 -1.41 9.54
C GLN A 500 -33.92 -2.44 9.41
N GLY A 501 -33.59 -3.73 9.51
CA GLY A 501 -34.54 -4.83 9.31
C GLY A 501 -34.89 -5.06 7.84
N ARG A 502 -35.84 -5.97 7.57
CA ARG A 502 -36.15 -6.46 6.21
C ARG A 502 -36.60 -5.36 5.22
N SER A 503 -37.11 -4.24 5.73
CA SER A 503 -37.55 -3.08 4.94
C SER A 503 -36.46 -2.05 4.70
N GLY A 504 -35.29 -2.17 5.35
CA GLY A 504 -34.16 -1.27 5.14
C GLY A 504 -33.39 -1.59 3.85
N PRO A 505 -32.59 -0.65 3.31
CA PRO A 505 -31.68 -0.93 2.22
C PRO A 505 -30.57 -1.91 2.65
N LEU A 506 -29.95 -2.59 1.68
CA LEU A 506 -28.68 -3.28 1.84
C LEU A 506 -27.58 -2.24 2.04
N GLU A 507 -26.81 -2.39 3.11
CA GLU A 507 -25.67 -1.55 3.46
C GLU A 507 -24.40 -2.41 3.51
N LEU A 508 -23.26 -1.84 3.11
CA LEU A 508 -21.97 -2.49 3.20
C LEU A 508 -21.59 -2.72 4.67
N VAL A 509 -21.40 -3.98 5.07
CA VAL A 509 -20.98 -4.33 6.44
C VAL A 509 -19.57 -4.89 6.51
N PHE A 510 -19.06 -5.44 5.41
CA PHE A 510 -17.72 -5.98 5.35
C PHE A 510 -17.20 -5.96 3.91
N HIS A 511 -15.90 -5.69 3.78
CA HIS A 511 -15.15 -5.70 2.53
C HIS A 511 -13.74 -6.17 2.85
N THR A 512 -13.20 -7.09 2.05
CA THR A 512 -11.79 -7.50 2.16
C THR A 512 -10.87 -6.47 1.55
N GLU A 513 -9.76 -6.17 2.21
CA GLU A 513 -8.70 -5.36 1.61
C GLU A 513 -7.88 -6.19 0.61
N MET A 514 -7.52 -5.60 -0.53
CA MET A 514 -6.58 -6.21 -1.46
C MET A 514 -5.20 -6.37 -0.82
N GLN A 515 -4.61 -7.53 -1.02
CA GLN A 515 -3.28 -7.86 -0.54
C GLN A 515 -2.25 -7.51 -1.62
N ARG A 516 -1.37 -6.56 -1.31
CA ARG A 516 -0.35 -6.01 -2.23
C ARG A 516 1.04 -6.13 -1.61
N VAL A 517 2.06 -6.26 -2.47
CA VAL A 517 3.46 -6.30 -2.02
C VAL A 517 3.79 -4.97 -1.30
N ASP A 518 4.36 -5.06 -0.09
CA ASP A 518 4.81 -3.94 0.74
C ASP A 518 3.74 -2.88 1.12
N GLY A 519 2.45 -3.21 1.02
CA GLY A 519 1.34 -2.34 1.49
C GLY A 519 1.12 -1.04 0.72
N HIS A 520 2.00 -0.69 -0.24
CA HIS A 520 1.94 0.55 -1.02
C HIS A 520 2.29 0.40 -2.51
N CYS A 521 2.65 -0.79 -2.98
CA CYS A 521 2.95 -1.00 -4.40
C CYS A 521 1.69 -1.34 -5.20
N GLN A 522 1.62 -0.85 -6.44
CA GLN A 522 0.57 -1.14 -7.44
C GLN A 522 0.52 -2.62 -7.87
N THR A 523 1.38 -3.48 -7.32
CA THR A 523 1.49 -4.89 -7.71
C THR A 523 0.70 -5.77 -6.74
N PRO A 524 -0.38 -6.43 -7.20
CA PRO A 524 -1.13 -7.36 -6.36
C PRO A 524 -0.27 -8.57 -5.98
N LEU A 525 -0.53 -9.15 -4.80
CA LEU A 525 0.08 -10.42 -4.44
C LEU A 525 -0.52 -11.51 -5.33
N GLN A 526 0.30 -12.02 -6.24
CA GLN A 526 -0.10 -13.11 -7.12
C GLN A 526 0.57 -14.37 -6.63
N LEU A 527 -0.24 -15.42 -6.51
CA LEU A 527 0.29 -16.75 -6.40
C LEU A 527 0.73 -17.11 -7.84
N ALA A 528 1.99 -17.52 -8.03
CA ALA A 528 2.48 -18.14 -9.27
C ALA A 528 3.02 -19.58 -9.04
N ARG A 529 2.87 -20.48 -10.02
CA ARG A 529 3.63 -21.75 -10.14
C ARG A 529 4.11 -21.76 -11.55
N VAL A 530 5.40 -21.99 -11.66
CA VAL A 530 6.11 -21.84 -12.90
C VAL A 530 6.84 -23.15 -13.07
N ASP A 531 6.54 -23.84 -14.17
CA ASP A 531 7.24 -25.08 -14.46
C ASP A 531 8.68 -24.80 -14.91
N GLU A 532 9.48 -25.88 -14.98
CA GLU A 532 10.89 -25.78 -15.36
C GLU A 532 11.11 -25.23 -16.79
N ARG A 533 10.09 -25.25 -17.65
CA ARG A 533 10.16 -24.71 -19.02
C ARG A 533 10.15 -23.19 -19.01
N ILE A 534 9.47 -22.58 -18.04
CA ILE A 534 9.35 -21.12 -17.91
C ILE A 534 10.43 -20.57 -16.97
N ASP A 535 10.60 -21.18 -15.79
CA ASP A 535 11.66 -20.84 -14.83
C ASP A 535 12.18 -22.11 -14.12
N PRO A 536 13.32 -22.69 -14.56
CA PRO A 536 13.90 -23.89 -13.95
C PRO A 536 14.42 -23.68 -12.53
N ASN A 537 14.46 -22.44 -12.04
CA ASN A 537 14.87 -22.13 -10.67
C ASN A 537 13.70 -21.69 -9.79
N PHE A 538 12.46 -21.78 -10.29
CA PHE A 538 11.29 -21.45 -9.49
C PHE A 538 11.19 -22.40 -8.29
N ASP A 539 11.07 -21.83 -7.10
CA ASP A 539 10.88 -22.57 -5.86
C ASP A 539 9.47 -22.35 -5.34
N ASP A 540 8.65 -23.39 -5.37
CA ASP A 540 7.27 -23.40 -4.84
C ASP A 540 7.20 -22.96 -3.37
N SER A 541 8.31 -23.02 -2.62
CA SER A 541 8.40 -22.50 -1.25
C SER A 541 8.08 -21.01 -1.17
N ILE A 542 8.37 -20.24 -2.22
CA ILE A 542 8.04 -18.81 -2.30
C ILE A 542 6.52 -18.63 -2.34
N THR A 543 5.80 -19.44 -3.11
CA THR A 543 4.34 -19.37 -3.18
C THR A 543 3.69 -19.79 -1.86
N VAL A 544 4.26 -20.81 -1.19
CA VAL A 544 3.86 -21.16 0.17
C VAL A 544 4.09 -19.99 1.13
N GLU A 545 5.22 -19.28 1.03
CA GLU A 545 5.49 -18.09 1.83
C GLU A 545 4.48 -16.97 1.56
N VAL A 546 4.08 -16.77 0.30
CA VAL A 546 3.02 -15.80 -0.07
C VAL A 546 1.67 -16.21 0.53
N ILE A 547 1.31 -17.49 0.51
CA ILE A 547 0.08 -17.95 1.20
C ILE A 547 0.19 -17.69 2.71
N GLU A 548 1.33 -18.00 3.34
CA GLU A 548 1.46 -17.87 4.79
C GLU A 548 1.52 -16.41 5.28
N ARG A 549 2.21 -15.55 4.54
CA ARG A 549 2.47 -14.17 4.95
C ARG A 549 1.60 -13.14 4.26
N GLY A 550 1.12 -13.45 3.05
CA GLY A 550 0.30 -12.58 2.21
C GLY A 550 -1.20 -12.86 2.30
N SER A 551 -1.63 -13.93 2.98
CA SER A 551 -3.05 -14.14 3.25
C SER A 551 -3.57 -13.19 4.33
N ALA A 552 -4.71 -12.57 4.08
CA ALA A 552 -5.51 -11.94 5.12
C ALA A 552 -6.66 -12.86 5.53
N VAL A 553 -6.81 -13.07 6.84
CA VAL A 553 -7.89 -13.87 7.41
C VAL A 553 -8.82 -12.97 8.20
N HIS A 554 -10.10 -12.98 7.84
CA HIS A 554 -11.15 -12.28 8.54
C HIS A 554 -12.18 -13.28 9.06
N CYS A 555 -12.84 -12.95 10.16
CA CYS A 555 -14.00 -13.71 10.65
C CYS A 555 -15.15 -12.73 10.81
N VAL A 556 -16.20 -12.91 10.02
CA VAL A 556 -17.29 -11.94 9.92
C VAL A 556 -18.60 -12.64 10.28
N SER A 557 -19.40 -12.03 11.15
CA SER A 557 -20.74 -12.55 11.45
C SER A 557 -21.60 -12.56 10.18
N ALA A 558 -22.35 -13.62 9.95
CA ALA A 558 -23.27 -13.75 8.83
C ALA A 558 -24.68 -14.10 9.31
N TYR A 559 -25.69 -13.44 8.75
CA TYR A 559 -27.09 -13.62 9.12
C TYR A 559 -27.94 -13.96 7.91
N GLU A 560 -29.11 -14.53 8.16
CA GLU A 560 -30.06 -14.85 7.11
C GLU A 560 -30.49 -13.56 6.39
N GLY A 561 -30.36 -13.56 5.07
CA GLY A 561 -30.63 -12.40 4.23
C GLY A 561 -29.44 -11.49 3.97
N ASP A 562 -28.26 -11.79 4.53
CA ASP A 562 -27.01 -11.19 4.05
C ASP A 562 -26.74 -11.63 2.61
N VAL A 563 -26.17 -10.71 1.82
CA VAL A 563 -25.73 -10.98 0.45
C VAL A 563 -24.22 -10.95 0.44
N VAL A 564 -23.61 -12.09 0.11
CA VAL A 564 -22.16 -12.22 -0.06
C VAL A 564 -21.85 -12.12 -1.54
N LEU A 565 -21.09 -11.12 -1.91
CA LEU A 565 -20.58 -10.90 -3.27
C LEU A 565 -19.09 -11.24 -3.26
N VAL A 566 -18.67 -12.05 -4.22
CA VAL A 566 -17.26 -12.39 -4.43
C VAL A 566 -16.95 -12.18 -5.90
N GLY A 567 -15.80 -11.62 -6.20
CA GLY A 567 -15.42 -11.27 -7.57
C GLY A 567 -13.94 -10.90 -7.66
N SER A 568 -13.45 -10.82 -8.88
CA SER A 568 -12.07 -10.44 -9.15
C SER A 568 -11.86 -8.93 -9.22
N ASP A 569 -10.60 -8.54 -9.35
CA ASP A 569 -10.17 -7.15 -9.63
C ASP A 569 -10.89 -6.58 -10.86
N GLY A 570 -11.15 -7.38 -11.91
CA GLY A 570 -11.91 -6.95 -13.09
C GLY A 570 -13.30 -6.35 -12.79
N VAL A 571 -13.93 -6.74 -11.68
CA VAL A 571 -15.20 -6.16 -11.23
C VAL A 571 -14.96 -4.99 -10.28
N PHE A 572 -14.18 -5.22 -9.23
CA PHE A 572 -14.03 -4.28 -8.12
C PHE A 572 -13.07 -3.12 -8.41
N ASP A 573 -12.14 -3.27 -9.37
CA ASP A 573 -11.31 -2.16 -9.83
C ASP A 573 -12.11 -1.13 -10.64
N ASN A 574 -13.21 -1.58 -11.25
CA ASN A 574 -14.06 -0.76 -12.10
C ASN A 574 -15.21 -0.09 -11.33
N LEU A 575 -15.75 -0.72 -10.29
CA LEU A 575 -16.90 -0.22 -9.55
C LEU A 575 -16.55 0.23 -8.14
N PHE A 576 -17.03 1.42 -7.76
CA PHE A 576 -17.00 1.85 -6.36
C PHE A 576 -17.99 1.00 -5.53
N LEU A 577 -17.69 0.81 -4.25
CA LEU A 577 -18.51 -0.01 -3.35
C LEU A 577 -19.94 0.52 -3.17
N ASP A 578 -20.13 1.83 -3.27
CA ASP A 578 -21.45 2.48 -3.25
C ASP A 578 -22.25 2.20 -4.53
N GLU A 579 -21.59 2.12 -5.69
CA GLU A 579 -22.21 1.68 -6.94
C GLU A 579 -22.64 0.21 -6.86
N VAL A 580 -21.78 -0.67 -6.33
CA VAL A 580 -22.13 -2.09 -6.09
C VAL A 580 -23.35 -2.19 -5.17
N SER A 581 -23.35 -1.42 -4.08
CA SER A 581 -24.48 -1.35 -3.13
C SER A 581 -25.75 -0.80 -3.77
N ALA A 582 -25.64 0.19 -4.66
CA ALA A 582 -26.77 0.75 -5.39
C ALA A 582 -27.39 -0.27 -6.37
N ILE A 583 -26.55 -1.01 -7.11
CA ILE A 583 -27.00 -2.08 -8.02
C ILE A 583 -27.69 -3.20 -7.22
N ALA A 584 -27.12 -3.58 -6.07
CA ALA A 584 -27.72 -4.54 -5.16
C ALA A 584 -29.10 -4.11 -4.65
N ASN A 585 -29.24 -2.87 -4.19
CA ASN A 585 -30.54 -2.36 -3.73
C ASN A 585 -31.57 -2.23 -4.86
N ALA A 586 -31.14 -1.87 -6.07
CA ALA A 586 -32.03 -1.80 -7.22
C ALA A 586 -32.51 -3.18 -7.69
N THR A 587 -31.70 -4.22 -7.49
CA THR A 587 -32.03 -5.59 -7.93
C THR A 587 -32.74 -6.38 -6.85
N LEU A 588 -32.37 -6.15 -5.59
CA LEU A 588 -32.94 -6.77 -4.41
C LEU A 588 -33.63 -5.68 -3.57
N PRO A 589 -34.84 -5.24 -3.93
CA PRO A 589 -35.57 -4.24 -3.15
C PRO A 589 -35.90 -4.76 -1.73
N PRO A 590 -36.11 -3.86 -0.75
CA PRO A 590 -36.53 -4.24 0.57
C PRO A 590 -37.87 -5.00 0.58
N GLY A 591 -38.06 -5.88 1.55
CA GLY A 591 -39.29 -6.67 1.72
C GLY A 591 -39.39 -7.93 0.85
N LEU A 592 -38.35 -8.26 0.06
CA LEU A 592 -38.28 -9.56 -0.62
C LEU A 592 -38.33 -10.73 0.37
N GLN A 593 -38.92 -11.83 -0.09
CA GLN A 593 -38.94 -13.09 0.66
C GLN A 593 -37.50 -13.66 0.76
N LEU A 594 -37.22 -14.27 1.92
CA LEU A 594 -35.98 -15.00 2.18
C LEU A 594 -36.27 -16.51 2.19
N PRO A 595 -35.34 -17.37 1.72
CA PRO A 595 -34.08 -17.00 1.06
C PRO A 595 -34.31 -16.32 -0.30
N THR A 596 -33.40 -15.43 -0.70
CA THR A 596 -33.47 -14.78 -2.01
C THR A 596 -33.33 -15.82 -3.12
N HIS A 597 -34.21 -15.77 -4.12
CA HIS A 597 -34.24 -16.74 -5.20
C HIS A 597 -33.00 -16.63 -6.11
N SER A 598 -32.43 -17.75 -6.56
CA SER A 598 -31.20 -17.77 -7.41
C SER A 598 -31.29 -16.88 -8.63
N SER A 599 -32.45 -16.81 -9.28
CA SER A 599 -32.63 -15.96 -10.46
C SER A 599 -32.43 -14.47 -10.16
N GLN A 600 -32.74 -14.03 -8.94
CA GLN A 600 -32.50 -12.65 -8.52
C GLN A 600 -31.02 -12.40 -8.20
N LEU A 601 -30.35 -13.38 -7.58
CA LEU A 601 -28.90 -13.32 -7.34
C LEU A 601 -28.11 -13.37 -8.65
N THR A 602 -28.57 -14.16 -9.62
CA THR A 602 -28.06 -14.22 -11.00
C THR A 602 -28.18 -12.85 -11.65
N LEU A 603 -29.39 -12.27 -11.61
CA LEU A 603 -29.63 -10.95 -12.16
C LEU A 603 -28.73 -9.90 -11.51
N LEU A 604 -28.52 -9.97 -10.20
CA LEU A 604 -27.63 -9.08 -9.48
C LEU A 604 -26.19 -9.21 -9.97
N ALA A 605 -25.64 -10.43 -10.01
CA ALA A 605 -24.28 -10.69 -10.49
C ALA A 605 -24.09 -10.19 -11.93
N THR A 606 -25.03 -10.52 -12.84
CA THR A 606 -25.00 -10.06 -14.23
C THR A 606 -25.00 -8.53 -14.33
N ARG A 607 -25.81 -7.84 -13.53
CA ARG A 607 -25.86 -6.36 -13.56
C ARG A 607 -24.60 -5.71 -13.02
N ILE A 608 -23.97 -6.31 -12.00
CA ILE A 608 -22.68 -5.84 -11.48
C ILE A 608 -21.60 -5.97 -12.56
N VAL A 609 -21.46 -7.14 -13.18
CA VAL A 609 -20.47 -7.37 -14.25
C VAL A 609 -20.70 -6.44 -15.44
N GLN A 610 -21.96 -6.28 -15.87
CA GLN A 610 -22.30 -5.35 -16.96
C GLN A 610 -21.92 -3.91 -16.62
N ALA A 611 -22.16 -3.45 -15.39
CA ALA A 611 -21.78 -2.11 -14.96
C ALA A 611 -20.26 -1.93 -14.92
N ALA A 612 -19.51 -2.94 -14.48
CA ALA A 612 -18.05 -2.94 -14.51
C ALA A 612 -17.53 -2.80 -15.95
N HIS A 613 -18.02 -3.64 -16.87
CA HIS A 613 -17.64 -3.58 -18.28
C HIS A 613 -17.96 -2.24 -18.95
N GLN A 614 -19.13 -1.66 -18.68
CA GLN A 614 -19.52 -0.36 -19.24
C GLN A 614 -18.55 0.77 -18.88
N LYS A 615 -17.82 0.68 -17.78
CA LYS A 615 -16.81 1.69 -17.42
C LYS A 615 -15.50 1.56 -18.20
N THR A 616 -15.25 0.39 -18.79
CA THR A 616 -14.10 0.15 -19.69
C THR A 616 -14.35 0.65 -21.12
N GLU A 617 -15.58 1.08 -21.43
CA GLU A 617 -15.95 1.64 -22.72
C GLU A 617 -15.61 3.13 -22.81
N ILE A 618 -15.02 3.54 -23.94
CA ILE A 618 -14.72 4.94 -24.21
C ILE A 618 -16.04 5.67 -24.51
N ARG A 619 -16.40 6.65 -23.68
CA ARG A 619 -17.62 7.45 -23.88
C ARG A 619 -17.44 8.41 -25.07
N ALA A 620 -18.55 8.98 -25.56
CA ALA A 620 -18.59 9.90 -26.71
C ALA A 620 -17.67 11.15 -26.62
N GLY A 621 -17.03 11.39 -25.47
CA GLY A 621 -16.03 12.44 -25.27
C GLY A 621 -14.56 11.97 -25.32
N GLY A 622 -14.29 10.69 -25.61
CA GLY A 622 -12.93 10.14 -25.61
C GLY A 622 -12.36 9.82 -24.23
N PHE A 623 -13.15 9.99 -23.17
CA PHE A 623 -12.76 9.70 -21.79
C PHE A 623 -13.42 8.41 -21.30
N LEU A 624 -12.68 7.61 -20.53
CA LEU A 624 -13.24 6.50 -19.75
C LEU A 624 -14.06 7.05 -18.58
N ALA A 625 -15.02 6.26 -18.10
CA ALA A 625 -15.73 6.58 -16.87
C ALA A 625 -14.76 6.56 -15.67
N GLU A 626 -15.09 7.31 -14.62
CA GLU A 626 -14.33 7.27 -13.38
C GLU A 626 -14.44 5.88 -12.72
N ALA A 627 -13.30 5.34 -12.31
CA ALA A 627 -13.16 4.05 -11.66
C ALA A 627 -12.28 4.20 -10.40
N PRO A 628 -12.51 3.39 -9.35
CA PRO A 628 -11.75 3.44 -8.10
C PRO A 628 -10.24 3.39 -8.29
N TYR A 629 -9.78 2.54 -9.20
CA TYR A 629 -8.36 2.42 -9.56
C TYR A 629 -8.16 3.07 -10.94
N GLY A 630 -7.43 4.18 -10.94
CA GLY A 630 -7.33 5.11 -12.07
C GLY A 630 -6.88 4.48 -13.40
N MET A 631 -7.16 5.18 -14.50
CA MET A 631 -6.96 4.81 -15.93
C MET A 631 -5.62 4.17 -16.35
N GLU A 632 -4.62 4.10 -15.47
CA GLU A 632 -3.24 3.73 -15.80
C GLU A 632 -3.06 2.24 -16.11
N LEU A 633 -3.93 1.35 -15.59
CA LEU A 633 -3.90 -0.09 -15.89
C LEU A 633 -4.61 -0.42 -17.22
N MET A 634 -5.78 0.18 -17.50
CA MET A 634 -6.58 -0.12 -18.70
C MET A 634 -5.95 0.30 -20.03
N LEU A 635 -5.08 1.32 -20.03
CA LEU A 635 -4.36 1.72 -21.23
C LEU A 635 -3.23 0.72 -21.61
N ARG A 636 -2.80 -0.15 -20.68
CA ARG A 636 -1.79 -1.17 -20.96
C ARG A 636 -2.36 -2.42 -21.64
N THR A 637 -3.61 -2.79 -21.38
CA THR A 637 -4.21 -4.02 -21.92
C THR A 637 -4.74 -3.88 -23.35
N ARG A 638 -5.02 -2.66 -23.84
CA ARG A 638 -5.45 -2.43 -25.25
C ARG A 638 -4.33 -2.00 -26.20
N GLY A 639 -3.10 -1.91 -25.71
CA GLY A 639 -1.93 -1.44 -26.45
C GLY A 639 -0.83 -2.49 -26.58
N PHE A 640 -1.16 -3.71 -27.03
CA PHE A 640 -0.21 -4.70 -27.51
C PHE A 640 -0.71 -5.35 -28.80
#